data_AF-A0A934C3F3-F1
#
_entry.id   AF-A0A934C3F3-F1
#
_cell.length_a   1.000
_cell.length_b   1.000
_cell.length_c   1.000
_cell.angle_alpha   90.00
_cell.angle_beta   90.00
_cell.angle_gamma   90.00
#
_symmetry.space_group_name_H-M   'P 1'
#
loop_
_entity.id
_entity.type
_entity.pdbx_description
1 polymer ?
#
loop_
_entity_poly.entity_id
_entity_poly.type
_entity_poly.pdbx_seq_one_letter_code
_entity_poly.pdbx_strand_id
1 'polypeptide(L)'
;MKTIWDRPARPSAGSTILTSRHFPEEYWGNFLNPNVIGFQGIYRVKLLDDGAGLKGERQPDIVSSTDRNFRPIDTSTGPDGDLYVVDWHNPLIGHLQSHLRDANRDHVHGRIYRITAEGRPLVWQPKIDGEPIPALLEILKRPETHVRTLAKIELGKHESSKVMAALAAWIGGLNSQAPDYPHHLAEALWVHQWHNVVNADLLARQLRSPDANARAAAVRVLGYWRDRVPNALAELRRLASDEHPRVRLQAVRAASFFPVAEAAEVALAATKLPVDYYLDYTIGETLRQLRPQWRQRIGEGGAFAGGDPASIRYLLRTLTVAELLKMPRSADVAENILGRAGVSDAVRAEALAALAKARNSDPVALLLTVIDSPAEIDVKGVGRLLLSQPPAALRPHRGALLKLALTDTAEGRTYAWAALALADNALDRAWQEAAGSPLSQASLLGGIPLIPDATLRATAFDRVMPILALAVTDIAGPDHIVAAIQRDAMRSAVSSRREPGAVFAALTSMIERGYQVPTAAQGLRALPRAAWPTEAAARSARALIAWAGKTHTSERTSRDYVETIQIAEELAGSLPAAEAEGIRQTLAGLRVSVFVVRAVVEEMRYDTPRIVVPAGRPFEIIFDNPDVMPHNLVVVKPGTREKVGTAAMTLTPDQLDARGRAFVPAGEDVLAATKLLETGQSETLRLPGNAIRTEGEYEYVCTFPGHWTVMWGKLIVTKNVEAYLKANPLAVPASPAAPTAPAAHGHDKH
;
A
#
# COMPACT_ATOMS: atom_id res chain seq x y z
N MET A 1 -5.16 6.58 -0.04
CA MET A 1 -5.88 7.54 0.81
C MET A 1 -6.75 6.76 1.79
N LYS A 2 -6.77 7.11 3.08
CA LYS A 2 -7.72 6.52 4.05
C LYS A 2 -9.13 6.98 3.68
N THR A 3 -10.08 6.06 3.58
CA THR A 3 -11.47 6.39 3.29
C THR A 3 -12.15 6.98 4.54
N ILE A 4 -13.08 7.91 4.34
CA ILE A 4 -13.85 8.49 5.47
C ILE A 4 -14.72 7.40 6.12
N TRP A 5 -15.27 6.48 5.33
CA TRP A 5 -16.08 5.36 5.79
C TRP A 5 -15.92 4.17 4.84
N ASP A 6 -16.27 2.98 5.31
CA ASP A 6 -16.31 1.79 4.47
C ASP A 6 -17.52 1.87 3.54
N ARG A 7 -17.31 2.49 2.38
CA ARG A 7 -18.36 2.84 1.42
C ARG A 7 -18.68 1.63 0.54
N PRO A 8 -19.86 1.01 0.65
CA PRO A 8 -20.28 -0.11 -0.22
C PRO A 8 -20.78 0.35 -1.61
N ALA A 9 -20.56 1.61 -1.98
CA ALA A 9 -21.25 2.31 -3.07
C ALA A 9 -20.33 2.67 -4.23
N ARG A 10 -20.84 2.57 -5.46
CA ARG A 10 -20.18 2.97 -6.72
C ARG A 10 -21.24 3.54 -7.70
N PRO A 11 -20.90 4.52 -8.55
CA PRO A 11 -20.73 5.94 -8.18
C PRO A 11 -21.93 6.50 -7.37
N SER A 12 -21.74 7.65 -6.73
CA SER A 12 -22.81 8.42 -6.08
C SER A 12 -22.86 9.79 -6.71
N ALA A 13 -24.06 10.33 -6.86
CA ALA A 13 -24.28 11.73 -7.21
C ALA A 13 -24.87 12.45 -6.01
N GLY A 14 -24.47 13.71 -5.83
CA GLY A 14 -24.94 14.54 -4.72
C GLY A 14 -24.52 14.03 -3.33
N SER A 15 -24.61 14.90 -2.33
CA SER A 15 -24.45 14.53 -0.93
C SER A 15 -24.77 15.72 -0.03
N THR A 16 -25.38 15.45 1.11
CA THR A 16 -25.76 16.50 2.06
C THR A 16 -25.45 16.08 3.49
N ILE A 17 -25.01 17.04 4.29
CA ILE A 17 -24.97 16.90 5.75
C ILE A 17 -26.30 17.38 6.28
N LEU A 18 -27.08 16.48 6.89
CA LEU A 18 -28.43 16.79 7.35
C LEU A 18 -28.38 17.71 8.58
N THR A 19 -28.95 18.90 8.47
CA THR A 19 -29.15 19.83 9.60
C THR A 19 -30.59 20.35 9.57
N SER A 20 -31.49 19.73 10.34
CA SER A 20 -32.90 20.14 10.40
C SER A 20 -33.55 19.73 11.71
N ARG A 21 -34.14 20.70 12.42
CA ARG A 21 -34.91 20.46 13.65
C ARG A 21 -36.14 19.59 13.49
N HIS A 22 -36.59 19.43 12.25
CA HIS A 22 -37.69 18.53 11.94
C HIS A 22 -37.29 17.05 12.19
N PHE A 23 -36.04 16.67 11.91
CA PHE A 23 -35.54 15.32 12.16
C PHE A 23 -35.02 15.13 13.60
N PRO A 24 -35.01 13.88 14.12
CA PRO A 24 -34.43 13.59 15.44
C PRO A 24 -32.96 14.00 15.53
N GLU A 25 -32.49 14.41 16.71
CA GLU A 25 -31.13 14.94 16.91
C GLU A 25 -30.03 13.98 16.46
N GLU A 26 -30.24 12.66 16.59
CA GLU A 26 -29.30 11.64 16.11
C GLU A 26 -29.08 11.64 14.58
N TYR A 27 -29.95 12.32 13.82
CA TYR A 27 -29.83 12.47 12.37
C TYR A 27 -28.94 13.66 11.99
N TRP A 28 -28.68 14.57 12.91
CA TRP A 28 -28.02 15.83 12.62
C TRP A 28 -26.51 15.64 12.46
N GLY A 29 -25.95 16.34 11.48
CA GLY A 29 -24.54 16.19 11.13
C GLY A 29 -24.23 14.89 10.39
N ASN A 30 -25.22 14.03 10.15
CA ASN A 30 -25.01 12.83 9.36
C ASN A 30 -24.86 13.18 7.88
N PHE A 31 -23.86 12.55 7.26
CA PHE A 31 -23.63 12.58 5.83
C PHE A 31 -24.60 11.63 5.13
N LEU A 32 -25.37 12.18 4.20
CA LEU A 32 -26.28 11.45 3.34
C LEU A 32 -25.58 11.18 2.00
N ASN A 33 -25.48 9.91 1.64
CA ASN A 33 -24.87 9.47 0.39
C ASN A 33 -25.90 8.77 -0.50
N PRO A 34 -26.47 9.47 -1.49
CA PRO A 34 -27.33 8.86 -2.50
C PRO A 34 -26.56 7.83 -3.32
N ASN A 35 -27.19 6.70 -3.64
CA ASN A 35 -26.54 5.64 -4.39
C ASN A 35 -27.37 5.19 -5.58
N VAL A 36 -26.69 4.99 -6.71
CA VAL A 36 -27.33 4.70 -8.00
C VAL A 36 -26.98 3.34 -8.56
N ILE A 37 -26.04 2.56 -8.01
CA ILE A 37 -25.73 1.18 -8.48
C ILE A 37 -25.67 0.21 -7.31
N GLY A 38 -26.23 -0.99 -7.50
CA GLY A 38 -26.26 -2.05 -6.50
C GLY A 38 -27.39 -1.82 -5.50
N PHE A 39 -27.23 -0.85 -4.59
CA PHE A 39 -28.24 -0.47 -3.61
C PHE A 39 -29.12 0.69 -4.11
N GLN A 40 -30.44 0.51 -4.12
CA GLN A 40 -31.40 1.57 -4.47
C GLN A 40 -31.80 2.33 -3.20
N GLY A 41 -30.98 3.28 -2.76
CA GLY A 41 -31.21 3.96 -1.49
C GLY A 41 -30.25 5.10 -1.20
N ILE A 42 -30.43 5.72 -0.04
CA ILE A 42 -29.58 6.77 0.48
C ILE A 42 -28.95 6.28 1.79
N TYR A 43 -27.64 6.12 1.79
CA TYR A 43 -26.91 5.77 3.00
C TYR A 43 -26.89 6.95 3.97
N ARG A 44 -26.99 6.64 5.26
CA ARG A 44 -26.81 7.61 6.34
C ARG A 44 -25.55 7.26 7.11
N VAL A 45 -24.64 8.23 7.24
CA VAL A 45 -23.33 8.03 7.84
C VAL A 45 -23.11 9.08 8.93
N LYS A 46 -22.89 8.63 10.16
CA LYS A 46 -22.56 9.51 11.27
C LYS A 46 -21.10 9.93 11.18
N LEU A 47 -20.85 11.23 10.99
CA LEU A 47 -19.50 11.77 10.95
C LEU A 47 -18.98 12.00 12.37
N LEU A 48 -17.76 11.55 12.61
CA LEU A 48 -17.05 11.67 13.88
C LEU A 48 -15.63 12.17 13.64
N ASP A 49 -15.02 12.75 14.67
CA ASP A 49 -13.61 13.12 14.63
C ASP A 49 -12.71 11.88 14.62
N ASP A 50 -11.65 11.94 13.82
CA ASP A 50 -10.58 10.92 13.73
C ASP A 50 -9.24 11.63 13.61
N GLY A 51 -8.68 12.02 14.76
CA GLY A 51 -7.53 12.92 14.83
C GLY A 51 -7.83 14.26 14.14
N ALA A 52 -7.01 14.65 13.17
CA ALA A 52 -7.20 15.85 12.37
C ALA A 52 -8.31 15.72 11.30
N GLY A 53 -8.67 14.50 10.92
CA GLY A 53 -9.64 14.20 9.87
C GLY A 53 -11.04 13.89 10.40
N LEU A 54 -11.75 13.07 9.64
CA LEU A 54 -13.10 12.59 9.93
C LEU A 54 -13.18 11.09 9.66
N LYS A 55 -13.96 10.37 10.46
CA LYS A 55 -14.42 9.01 10.17
C LYS A 55 -15.94 8.97 10.11
N GLY A 56 -16.49 8.03 9.38
CA GLY A 56 -17.93 7.83 9.22
C GLY A 56 -18.36 6.46 9.69
N GLU A 57 -19.41 6.41 10.49
CA GLU A 57 -20.04 5.17 10.97
C GLU A 57 -21.40 5.01 10.29
N ARG A 58 -21.58 3.91 9.54
CA ARG A 58 -22.85 3.64 8.85
C ARG A 58 -23.98 3.49 9.86
N GLN A 59 -25.07 4.18 9.60
CA GLN A 59 -26.32 4.12 10.34
C GLN A 59 -27.38 3.42 9.50
N PRO A 60 -28.55 3.07 10.08
CA PRO A 60 -29.70 2.67 9.28
C PRO A 60 -29.99 3.70 8.19
N ASP A 61 -30.14 3.20 6.96
CA ASP A 61 -30.31 3.98 5.74
C ASP A 61 -31.57 4.87 5.86
N ILE A 62 -31.55 6.07 5.27
CA ILE A 62 -32.70 7.00 5.40
C ILE A 62 -33.89 6.52 4.57
N VAL A 63 -33.62 5.92 3.41
CA VAL A 63 -34.61 5.29 2.53
C VAL A 63 -33.94 4.23 1.67
N SER A 64 -34.68 3.15 1.40
CA SER A 64 -34.35 2.12 0.44
C SER A 64 -35.60 1.77 -0.38
N SER A 65 -35.43 1.37 -1.64
CA SER A 65 -36.51 1.00 -2.53
C SER A 65 -36.28 -0.37 -3.15
N THR A 66 -37.36 -1.10 -3.40
CA THR A 66 -37.36 -2.33 -4.22
C THR A 66 -37.51 -2.03 -5.71
N ASP A 67 -37.89 -0.80 -6.07
CA ASP A 67 -37.91 -0.32 -7.45
C ASP A 67 -36.47 -0.18 -7.96
N ARG A 68 -36.11 -1.02 -8.94
CA ARG A 68 -34.78 -1.03 -9.56
C ARG A 68 -34.45 0.26 -10.30
N ASN A 69 -35.44 1.09 -10.59
CA ASN A 69 -35.23 2.40 -11.21
C ASN A 69 -35.12 3.51 -10.17
N PHE A 70 -35.24 3.26 -8.86
CA PHE A 70 -34.94 4.29 -7.85
C PHE A 70 -33.43 4.55 -7.79
N ARG A 71 -33.06 5.77 -8.22
CA ARG A 71 -31.70 6.27 -8.41
C ARG A 71 -31.59 7.67 -7.80
N PRO A 72 -31.56 7.78 -6.45
CA PRO A 72 -31.39 9.07 -5.80
C PRO A 72 -30.02 9.65 -6.18
N ILE A 73 -30.02 10.90 -6.66
CA ILE A 73 -28.82 11.59 -7.17
C ILE A 73 -28.53 12.91 -6.45
N ASP A 74 -29.45 13.40 -5.61
CA ASP A 74 -29.17 14.51 -4.72
C ASP A 74 -30.16 14.57 -3.57
N THR A 75 -29.77 15.22 -2.48
CA THR A 75 -30.65 15.48 -1.33
C THR A 75 -30.46 16.87 -0.78
N SER A 76 -31.52 17.52 -0.28
CA SER A 76 -31.42 18.81 0.39
C SER A 76 -32.53 18.99 1.41
N THR A 77 -32.28 19.76 2.47
CA THR A 77 -33.33 20.17 3.41
C THR A 77 -34.19 21.27 2.76
N GLY A 78 -35.50 21.08 2.76
CA GLY A 78 -36.48 22.01 2.21
C GLY A 78 -36.87 23.15 3.15
N PRO A 79 -37.76 24.05 2.70
CA PRO A 79 -38.22 25.22 3.45
C PRO A 79 -39.07 24.88 4.68
N ASP A 80 -39.59 23.66 4.76
CA ASP A 80 -40.39 23.09 5.83
C ASP A 80 -39.57 22.20 6.79
N GLY A 81 -38.25 22.10 6.57
CA GLY A 81 -37.34 21.25 7.34
C GLY A 81 -37.30 19.80 6.87
N ASP A 82 -38.12 19.41 5.90
CA ASP A 82 -38.15 18.05 5.36
C ASP A 82 -36.94 17.79 4.46
N LEU A 83 -36.66 16.51 4.19
CA LEU A 83 -35.61 16.11 3.27
C LEU A 83 -36.20 15.89 1.88
N TYR A 84 -35.76 16.68 0.91
CA TYR A 84 -36.10 16.50 -0.49
C TYR A 84 -35.03 15.65 -1.18
N VAL A 85 -35.46 14.73 -2.03
CA VAL A 85 -34.60 13.82 -2.79
C VAL A 85 -34.91 13.96 -4.27
N VAL A 86 -33.89 14.23 -5.06
CA VAL A 86 -33.99 14.14 -6.53
C VAL A 86 -33.62 12.72 -6.93
N ASP A 87 -34.54 12.05 -7.61
CA ASP A 87 -34.36 10.71 -8.15
C ASP A 87 -34.35 10.78 -9.67
N TRP A 88 -33.22 10.35 -10.26
CA TRP A 88 -33.02 10.32 -11.70
C TRP A 88 -33.98 9.33 -12.39
N HIS A 89 -34.51 8.34 -11.67
CA HIS A 89 -35.50 7.37 -12.13
C HIS A 89 -35.20 6.77 -13.52
N ASN A 90 -34.03 6.15 -13.69
CA ASN A 90 -33.59 5.63 -14.99
C ASN A 90 -33.18 4.15 -14.90
N PRO A 91 -33.64 3.29 -15.83
CA PRO A 91 -33.15 1.92 -15.92
C PRO A 91 -31.69 1.83 -16.38
N LEU A 92 -31.19 2.81 -17.14
CA LEU A 92 -29.83 2.81 -17.70
C LEU A 92 -28.92 3.84 -17.04
N ILE A 93 -27.87 3.35 -16.35
CA ILE A 93 -27.06 4.17 -15.42
C ILE A 93 -25.77 4.69 -16.07
N GLY A 94 -25.33 4.11 -17.19
CA GLY A 94 -24.07 4.45 -17.86
C GLY A 94 -24.16 4.40 -19.38
N HIS A 95 -23.06 4.78 -20.04
CA HIS A 95 -22.91 4.76 -21.50
C HIS A 95 -21.90 3.71 -21.99
N LEU A 96 -21.21 3.03 -21.06
CA LEU A 96 -20.21 2.00 -21.36
C LEU A 96 -20.87 0.64 -21.60
N GLN A 97 -21.88 0.28 -20.81
CA GLN A 97 -22.58 -1.01 -20.89
C GLN A 97 -23.81 -0.96 -21.81
N SER A 98 -24.29 0.23 -22.15
CA SER A 98 -25.50 0.43 -22.94
C SER A 98 -25.27 1.59 -23.89
N HIS A 99 -25.66 1.39 -25.15
CA HIS A 99 -25.47 2.39 -26.19
C HIS A 99 -26.15 3.72 -25.82
N LEU A 100 -25.59 4.84 -26.26
CA LEU A 100 -26.15 6.18 -25.96
C LEU A 100 -27.57 6.36 -26.52
N ARG A 101 -27.92 5.62 -27.59
CA ARG A 101 -29.23 5.60 -28.24
C ARG A 101 -30.15 4.45 -27.80
N ASP A 102 -29.84 3.77 -26.70
CA ASP A 102 -30.71 2.71 -26.19
C ASP A 102 -32.10 3.27 -25.86
N ALA A 103 -33.15 2.65 -26.42
CA ALA A 103 -34.52 3.13 -26.31
C ALA A 103 -35.06 3.10 -24.87
N ASN A 104 -34.45 2.32 -23.97
CA ASN A 104 -34.82 2.29 -22.55
C ASN A 104 -34.24 3.49 -21.77
N ARG A 105 -33.39 4.32 -22.38
CA ARG A 105 -32.84 5.51 -21.72
C ARG A 105 -33.94 6.56 -21.58
N ASP A 106 -34.38 6.81 -20.35
CA ASP A 106 -35.35 7.87 -20.10
C ASP A 106 -34.64 9.23 -20.14
N HIS A 107 -35.14 10.13 -21.00
CA HIS A 107 -34.60 11.47 -21.21
C HIS A 107 -35.51 12.58 -20.69
N VAL A 108 -36.70 12.24 -20.19
CA VAL A 108 -37.78 13.20 -19.95
C VAL A 108 -38.41 13.08 -18.56
N HIS A 109 -38.25 11.95 -17.86
CA HIS A 109 -38.81 11.77 -16.52
C HIS A 109 -37.75 11.71 -15.42
N GLY A 110 -38.19 12.10 -14.23
CA GLY A 110 -37.48 11.99 -12.94
C GLY A 110 -38.51 12.11 -11.82
N ARG A 111 -38.10 11.87 -10.57
CA ARG A 111 -38.98 11.96 -9.40
C ARG A 111 -38.39 12.89 -8.35
N ILE A 112 -39.25 13.58 -7.61
CA ILE A 112 -38.87 14.34 -6.42
C ILE A 112 -39.63 13.73 -5.25
N TYR A 113 -38.90 13.25 -4.25
CA TYR A 113 -39.49 12.77 -3.00
C TYR A 113 -39.34 13.82 -1.92
N ARG A 114 -40.33 13.91 -1.05
CA ARG A 114 -40.31 14.67 0.21
C ARG A 114 -40.40 13.67 1.36
N ILE A 115 -39.37 13.62 2.19
CA ILE A 115 -39.26 12.73 3.34
C ILE A 115 -39.44 13.56 4.61
N THR A 116 -40.42 13.18 5.42
CA THR A 116 -40.82 13.86 6.66
C THR A 116 -40.73 12.90 7.84
N ALA A 117 -40.42 13.41 9.02
CA ALA A 117 -40.36 12.67 10.27
C ALA A 117 -41.75 12.61 10.92
N GLU A 118 -42.28 11.40 11.09
CA GLU A 118 -43.60 11.19 11.68
C GLU A 118 -43.70 11.77 13.10
N GLY A 119 -44.86 12.36 13.41
CA GLY A 119 -45.16 12.87 14.75
C GLY A 119 -44.35 14.11 15.17
N ARG A 120 -43.57 14.72 14.27
CA ARG A 120 -42.78 15.93 14.56
C ARG A 120 -43.31 17.14 13.78
N PRO A 121 -43.35 18.34 14.39
CA PRO A 121 -43.78 19.54 13.68
C PRO A 121 -42.80 19.90 12.57
N LEU A 122 -43.32 20.41 11.45
CA LEU A 122 -42.51 21.02 10.39
C LEU A 122 -41.73 22.23 10.93
N VAL A 123 -40.57 22.49 10.36
CA VAL A 123 -39.70 23.61 10.74
C VAL A 123 -39.59 24.56 9.57
N TRP A 124 -40.51 25.53 9.54
CA TRP A 124 -40.50 26.56 8.51
C TRP A 124 -39.25 27.44 8.61
N GLN A 125 -38.59 27.59 7.46
CA GLN A 125 -37.48 28.52 7.31
C GLN A 125 -37.96 29.95 7.56
N PRO A 126 -37.16 30.79 8.23
CA PRO A 126 -37.47 32.20 8.33
C PRO A 126 -37.54 32.82 6.94
N LYS A 127 -38.28 33.92 6.79
CA LYS A 127 -38.16 34.74 5.59
C LYS A 127 -36.71 35.23 5.48
N ILE A 128 -36.15 35.18 4.27
CA ILE A 128 -34.76 35.57 3.99
C ILE A 128 -34.75 36.61 2.88
N ASP A 129 -35.32 36.29 1.72
CA ASP A 129 -35.36 37.21 0.58
C ASP A 129 -36.04 38.54 0.95
N GLY A 130 -35.31 39.64 0.73
CA GLY A 130 -35.77 40.99 1.04
C GLY A 130 -35.85 41.36 2.51
N GLU A 131 -35.37 40.53 3.44
CA GLU A 131 -35.28 40.91 4.86
C GLU A 131 -34.21 41.99 5.10
N PRO A 132 -34.40 42.88 6.09
CA PRO A 132 -33.40 43.88 6.42
C PRO A 132 -32.18 43.23 7.08
N ILE A 133 -31.00 43.85 6.90
CA ILE A 133 -29.70 43.35 7.39
C ILE A 133 -29.74 42.87 8.87
N PRO A 134 -30.32 43.61 9.84
CA PRO A 134 -30.37 43.13 11.23
C PRO A 134 -31.13 41.81 11.41
N ALA A 135 -32.22 41.60 10.64
CA ALA A 135 -32.98 40.35 10.69
C ALA A 135 -32.18 39.19 10.09
N LEU A 136 -31.48 39.42 8.97
CA LEU A 136 -30.59 38.43 8.36
C LEU A 136 -29.45 38.01 9.28
N LEU A 137 -28.88 38.94 10.05
CA LEU A 137 -27.83 38.64 11.03
C LEU A 137 -28.34 37.76 12.18
N GLU A 138 -29.58 37.95 12.64
CA GLU A 138 -30.19 37.06 13.64
C GLU A 138 -30.40 35.64 13.12
N ILE A 139 -30.61 35.46 11.81
CA ILE A 139 -30.70 34.13 11.19
C ILE A 139 -29.38 33.35 11.30
N LEU A 140 -28.23 34.04 11.42
CA LEU A 140 -26.93 33.37 11.61
C LEU A 140 -26.82 32.61 12.94
N LYS A 141 -27.73 32.83 13.89
CA LYS A 141 -27.81 32.05 15.15
C LYS A 141 -28.53 30.71 15.00
N ARG A 142 -29.17 30.48 13.86
CA ARG A 142 -29.93 29.25 13.61
C ARG A 142 -28.99 28.06 13.51
N PRO A 143 -29.35 26.87 14.01
CA PRO A 143 -28.51 25.69 13.91
C PRO A 143 -28.43 25.11 12.49
N GLU A 144 -29.40 25.39 11.62
CA GLU A 144 -29.46 24.84 10.27
C GLU A 144 -28.46 25.52 9.32
N THR A 145 -27.44 24.79 8.85
CA THR A 145 -26.35 25.33 8.02
C THR A 145 -26.85 25.92 6.70
N HIS A 146 -27.82 25.27 6.06
CA HIS A 146 -28.41 25.75 4.80
C HIS A 146 -29.08 27.11 4.98
N VAL A 147 -29.84 27.28 6.06
CA VAL A 147 -30.54 28.54 6.39
C VAL A 147 -29.53 29.67 6.64
N ARG A 148 -28.46 29.41 7.39
CA ARG A 148 -27.38 30.39 7.58
C ARG A 148 -26.68 30.74 6.26
N THR A 149 -26.53 29.78 5.35
CA THR A 149 -25.91 30.00 4.03
C THR A 149 -26.78 30.86 3.14
N LEU A 150 -28.10 30.62 3.10
CA LEU A 150 -29.06 31.46 2.39
C LEU A 150 -29.07 32.90 2.94
N ALA A 151 -29.01 33.06 4.27
CA ALA A 151 -28.90 34.39 4.87
C ALA A 151 -27.61 35.13 4.44
N LYS A 152 -26.47 34.43 4.34
CA LYS A 152 -25.22 35.02 3.82
C LYS A 152 -25.31 35.39 2.33
N ILE A 153 -25.98 34.57 1.51
CA ILE A 153 -26.27 34.89 0.11
C ILE A 153 -27.08 36.18 0.02
N GLU A 154 -28.14 36.31 0.83
CA GLU A 154 -28.97 37.52 0.86
C GLU A 154 -28.19 38.73 1.36
N LEU A 155 -27.43 38.61 2.45
CA LEU A 155 -26.53 39.66 2.95
C LEU A 155 -25.59 40.16 1.84
N GLY A 156 -25.10 39.26 0.98
CA GLY A 156 -24.28 39.59 -0.18
C GLY A 156 -24.95 40.47 -1.24
N LYS A 157 -26.28 40.57 -1.28
CA LYS A 157 -27.02 41.49 -2.14
C LYS A 157 -27.04 42.92 -1.59
N HIS A 158 -26.77 43.11 -0.30
CA HIS A 158 -26.74 44.43 0.33
C HIS A 158 -25.36 45.10 0.19
N GLU A 159 -25.35 46.43 0.30
CA GLU A 159 -24.12 47.21 0.26
C GLU A 159 -23.19 46.83 1.43
N SER A 160 -21.94 46.53 1.11
CA SER A 160 -21.00 45.91 2.06
C SER A 160 -20.73 46.79 3.29
N SER A 161 -20.58 48.10 3.15
CA SER A 161 -20.32 49.00 4.28
C SER A 161 -21.47 49.00 5.30
N LYS A 162 -22.72 48.96 4.83
CA LYS A 162 -23.91 48.80 5.68
C LYS A 162 -23.93 47.45 6.39
N VAL A 163 -23.59 46.37 5.69
CA VAL A 163 -23.52 45.03 6.31
C VAL A 163 -22.43 44.98 7.37
N MET A 164 -21.23 45.50 7.11
CA MET A 164 -20.13 45.50 8.07
C MET A 164 -20.46 46.34 9.32
N ALA A 165 -21.12 47.50 9.15
CA ALA A 165 -21.55 48.33 10.27
C ALA A 165 -22.58 47.62 11.17
N ALA A 166 -23.60 47.01 10.55
CA ALA A 166 -24.61 46.24 11.28
C ALA A 166 -24.01 44.98 11.93
N LEU A 167 -23.09 44.30 11.26
CA LEU A 167 -22.39 43.13 11.79
C LEU A 167 -21.53 43.48 13.01
N ALA A 168 -20.84 44.62 13.01
CA ALA A 168 -20.08 45.09 14.17
C ALA A 168 -20.99 45.32 15.39
N ALA A 169 -22.14 45.96 15.20
CA ALA A 169 -23.14 46.13 16.25
C ALA A 169 -23.70 44.78 16.74
N TRP A 170 -23.98 43.86 15.80
CA TRP A 170 -24.45 42.52 16.11
C TRP A 170 -23.45 41.73 16.95
N ILE A 171 -22.17 41.73 16.58
CA ILE A 171 -21.08 41.12 17.37
C ILE A 171 -21.02 41.71 18.78
N GLY A 172 -21.17 43.03 18.92
CA GLY A 172 -21.18 43.73 20.22
C GLY A 172 -22.35 43.33 21.12
N GLY A 173 -23.48 42.89 20.54
CA GLY A 173 -24.66 42.42 21.28
C GLY A 173 -24.66 40.91 21.60
N LEU A 174 -23.69 40.14 21.11
CA LEU A 174 -23.63 38.70 21.37
C LEU A 174 -23.25 38.40 22.83
N ASN A 175 -23.95 37.43 23.45
CA ASN A 175 -23.63 36.96 24.80
C ASN A 175 -22.32 36.13 24.79
N SER A 176 -21.24 36.71 25.32
CA SER A 176 -19.92 36.06 25.42
C SER A 176 -19.88 34.78 26.26
N GLN A 177 -20.88 34.54 27.10
CA GLN A 177 -20.98 33.35 27.96
C GLN A 177 -21.82 32.24 27.32
N ALA A 178 -22.45 32.48 26.17
CA ALA A 178 -23.25 31.46 25.50
C ALA A 178 -22.35 30.38 24.88
N PRO A 179 -22.70 29.08 24.96
CA PRO A 179 -21.89 28.00 24.40
C PRO A 179 -21.63 28.12 22.89
N ASP A 180 -22.56 28.71 22.15
CA ASP A 180 -22.51 28.94 20.70
C ASP A 180 -21.76 30.22 20.31
N TYR A 181 -21.27 30.99 21.28
CA TYR A 181 -20.56 32.24 21.06
C TYR A 181 -19.37 32.11 20.08
N PRO A 182 -18.49 31.09 20.19
CA PRO A 182 -17.42 30.89 19.21
C PRO A 182 -17.94 30.67 17.79
N HIS A 183 -19.04 29.93 17.63
CA HIS A 183 -19.67 29.65 16.34
C HIS A 183 -20.29 30.91 15.73
N HIS A 184 -20.98 31.74 16.52
CA HIS A 184 -21.51 33.01 16.05
C HIS A 184 -20.43 33.97 15.56
N LEU A 185 -19.28 34.01 16.24
CA LEU A 185 -18.13 34.77 15.78
C LEU A 185 -17.50 34.18 14.50
N ALA A 186 -17.51 32.86 14.33
CA ALA A 186 -17.09 32.22 13.08
C ALA A 186 -18.04 32.57 11.92
N GLU A 187 -19.36 32.61 12.15
CA GLU A 187 -20.34 33.08 11.16
C GLU A 187 -20.08 34.54 10.78
N ALA A 188 -19.82 35.43 11.76
CA ALA A 188 -19.42 36.80 11.48
C ALA A 188 -18.13 36.90 10.65
N LEU A 189 -17.12 36.09 10.97
CA LEU A 189 -15.87 36.04 10.22
C LEU A 189 -16.10 35.57 8.77
N TRP A 190 -17.02 34.63 8.55
CA TRP A 190 -17.41 34.20 7.21
C TRP A 190 -18.25 35.22 6.47
N VAL A 191 -19.07 36.04 7.13
CA VAL A 191 -19.75 37.20 6.49
C VAL A 191 -18.71 38.19 5.98
N HIS A 192 -17.69 38.51 6.79
CA HIS A 192 -16.54 39.31 6.34
C HIS A 192 -15.87 38.70 5.10
N GLN A 193 -15.64 37.39 5.09
CA GLN A 193 -15.08 36.69 3.94
C GLN A 193 -15.99 36.76 2.71
N TRP A 194 -17.30 36.61 2.88
CA TRP A 194 -18.31 36.66 1.82
C TRP A 194 -18.33 38.03 1.12
N HIS A 195 -18.19 39.11 1.89
CA HIS A 195 -18.09 40.48 1.39
C HIS A 195 -16.66 40.88 0.97
N ASN A 196 -15.69 39.97 1.07
CA ASN A 196 -14.27 40.22 0.80
C ASN A 196 -13.65 41.37 1.62
N VAL A 197 -14.18 41.65 2.81
CA VAL A 197 -13.70 42.69 3.73
C VAL A 197 -12.88 42.06 4.86
N VAL A 198 -11.59 42.37 4.94
CA VAL A 198 -10.69 41.83 5.97
C VAL A 198 -10.98 42.48 7.32
N ASN A 199 -11.18 41.65 8.36
CA ASN A 199 -11.23 42.09 9.75
C ASN A 199 -10.16 41.33 10.55
N ALA A 200 -9.00 41.97 10.69
CA ALA A 200 -7.83 41.37 11.34
C ALA A 200 -8.06 41.12 12.84
N ASP A 201 -8.79 42.00 13.53
CA ASP A 201 -9.06 41.86 14.97
C ASP A 201 -10.00 40.69 15.26
N LEU A 202 -11.09 40.58 14.48
CA LEU A 202 -12.01 39.43 14.60
C LEU A 202 -11.30 38.12 14.26
N LEU A 203 -10.47 38.11 13.21
CA LEU A 203 -9.66 36.95 12.87
C LEU A 203 -8.70 36.58 14.01
N ALA A 204 -7.93 37.54 14.52
CA ALA A 204 -6.99 37.34 15.63
C ALA A 204 -7.70 36.80 16.88
N ARG A 205 -8.91 37.27 17.16
CA ARG A 205 -9.75 36.77 18.24
C ARG A 205 -10.14 35.30 18.03
N GLN A 206 -10.60 34.94 16.82
CA GLN A 206 -11.02 33.58 16.50
C GLN A 206 -9.87 32.57 16.47
N LEU A 207 -8.67 32.99 16.03
CA LEU A 207 -7.44 32.16 16.08
C LEU A 207 -7.00 31.80 17.52
N ARG A 208 -7.59 32.46 18.53
CA ARG A 208 -7.37 32.23 19.96
C ARG A 208 -8.64 31.76 20.68
N SER A 209 -9.67 31.35 19.93
CA SER A 209 -10.90 30.81 20.50
C SER A 209 -10.63 29.60 21.39
N PRO A 210 -11.34 29.41 22.51
CA PRO A 210 -11.25 28.16 23.29
C PRO A 210 -11.75 26.95 22.48
N ASP A 211 -12.65 27.17 21.52
CA ASP A 211 -13.16 26.13 20.62
C ASP A 211 -12.20 25.87 19.45
N ALA A 212 -11.76 24.62 19.30
CA ALA A 212 -10.80 24.24 18.27
C ALA A 212 -11.38 24.26 16.84
N ASN A 213 -12.70 24.07 16.67
CA ASN A 213 -13.34 24.17 15.36
C ASN A 213 -13.38 25.63 14.88
N ALA A 214 -13.65 26.58 15.77
CA ALA A 214 -13.53 28.00 15.52
C ALA A 214 -12.10 28.40 15.15
N ARG A 215 -11.09 27.91 15.89
CA ARG A 215 -9.67 28.12 15.52
C ARG A 215 -9.36 27.57 14.13
N ALA A 216 -9.76 26.33 13.82
CA ALA A 216 -9.54 25.71 12.52
C ALA A 216 -10.22 26.46 11.37
N ALA A 217 -11.47 26.92 11.57
CA ALA A 217 -12.18 27.75 10.62
C ALA A 217 -11.46 29.09 10.37
N ALA A 218 -10.98 29.73 11.43
CA ALA A 218 -10.21 30.97 11.34
C ALA A 218 -8.88 30.78 10.62
N VAL A 219 -8.16 29.67 10.83
CA VAL A 219 -6.93 29.35 10.08
C VAL A 219 -7.20 29.27 8.58
N ARG A 220 -8.34 28.70 8.18
CA ARG A 220 -8.73 28.64 6.78
C ARG A 220 -8.97 30.04 6.20
N VAL A 221 -9.63 30.93 6.94
CA VAL A 221 -9.81 32.34 6.56
C VAL A 221 -8.46 33.06 6.46
N LEU A 222 -7.56 32.88 7.44
CA LEU A 222 -6.19 33.42 7.41
C LEU A 222 -5.44 32.99 6.14
N GLY A 223 -5.58 31.73 5.71
CA GLY A 223 -5.00 31.25 4.45
C GLY A 223 -5.50 31.99 3.21
N TYR A 224 -6.79 32.38 3.19
CA TYR A 224 -7.37 33.17 2.09
C TYR A 224 -7.05 34.66 2.17
N TRP A 225 -6.78 35.20 3.35
CA TRP A 225 -6.44 36.61 3.56
C TRP A 225 -4.94 36.86 3.78
N ARG A 226 -4.10 35.85 3.53
CA ARG A 226 -2.66 35.86 3.83
C ARG A 226 -1.88 37.05 3.26
N ASP A 227 -2.34 37.59 2.14
CA ASP A 227 -1.78 38.73 1.42
C ASP A 227 -2.19 40.09 2.01
N ARG A 228 -3.26 40.11 2.83
CA ARG A 228 -3.84 41.31 3.44
C ARG A 228 -3.79 41.31 4.98
N VAL A 229 -3.33 40.22 5.60
CA VAL A 229 -3.15 40.10 7.05
C VAL A 229 -1.65 40.08 7.37
N PRO A 230 -1.13 41.03 8.16
CA PRO A 230 0.29 41.04 8.54
C PRO A 230 0.64 39.82 9.38
N ASN A 231 1.90 39.37 9.31
CA ASN A 231 2.44 38.26 10.10
C ASN A 231 1.68 36.92 9.95
N ALA A 232 0.93 36.73 8.87
CA ALA A 232 0.13 35.52 8.65
C ALA A 232 0.95 34.23 8.80
N LEU A 233 2.18 34.20 8.26
CA LEU A 233 3.04 33.02 8.34
C LEU A 233 3.50 32.69 9.76
N ALA A 234 3.81 33.71 10.56
CA ALA A 234 4.18 33.52 11.97
C ALA A 234 3.01 32.96 12.78
N GLU A 235 1.80 33.44 12.50
CA GLU A 235 0.59 32.95 13.13
C GLU A 235 0.27 31.51 12.73
N LEU A 236 0.43 31.15 11.45
CA LEU A 236 0.34 29.76 11.00
C LEU A 236 1.37 28.86 11.70
N ARG A 237 2.60 29.33 11.89
CA ARG A 237 3.62 28.58 12.63
C ARG A 237 3.20 28.30 14.08
N ARG A 238 2.61 29.29 14.76
CA ARG A 238 2.06 29.12 16.11
C ARG A 238 0.96 28.06 16.13
N LEU A 239 0.04 28.13 15.16
CA LEU A 239 -1.11 27.22 15.05
C LEU A 239 -0.74 25.81 14.57
N ALA A 240 0.38 25.64 13.89
CA ALA A 240 0.94 24.33 13.58
C ALA A 240 1.41 23.58 14.84
N SER A 241 1.56 24.26 15.98
CA SER A 241 1.83 23.67 17.29
C SER A 241 0.61 23.69 18.22
N ASP A 242 -0.61 23.91 17.69
CA ASP A 242 -1.85 23.82 18.47
C ASP A 242 -2.07 22.40 19.02
N GLU A 243 -2.64 22.30 20.22
CA GLU A 243 -2.96 21.00 20.82
C GLU A 243 -3.89 20.17 19.91
N HIS A 244 -4.84 20.83 19.25
CA HIS A 244 -5.87 20.17 18.48
C HIS A 244 -5.38 19.83 17.07
N PRO A 245 -5.39 18.55 16.66
CA PRO A 245 -4.78 18.10 15.40
C PRO A 245 -5.42 18.72 14.15
N ARG A 246 -6.73 19.01 14.17
CA ARG A 246 -7.44 19.71 13.08
C ARG A 246 -6.92 21.14 12.85
N VAL A 247 -6.58 21.86 13.92
CA VAL A 247 -6.04 23.23 13.81
C VAL A 247 -4.66 23.18 13.16
N ARG A 248 -3.82 22.24 13.61
CA ARG A 248 -2.52 21.97 12.99
C ARG A 248 -2.67 21.64 11.51
N LEU A 249 -3.62 20.78 11.14
CA LEU A 249 -3.84 20.39 9.74
C LEU A 249 -4.21 21.60 8.87
N GLN A 250 -5.11 22.48 9.35
CA GLN A 250 -5.44 23.71 8.61
C GLN A 250 -4.22 24.64 8.49
N ALA A 251 -3.38 24.73 9.53
CA ALA A 251 -2.20 25.59 9.52
C ALA A 251 -1.16 25.11 8.51
N VAL A 252 -0.87 23.80 8.51
CA VAL A 252 0.01 23.15 7.53
C VAL A 252 -0.54 23.34 6.11
N ARG A 253 -1.83 23.06 5.89
CA ARG A 253 -2.46 23.27 4.57
C ARG A 253 -2.34 24.72 4.11
N ALA A 254 -2.58 25.70 4.99
CA ALA A 254 -2.49 27.11 4.66
C ALA A 254 -1.06 27.54 4.29
N ALA A 255 -0.04 26.96 4.93
CA ALA A 255 1.36 27.24 4.63
C ALA A 255 1.75 26.90 3.19
N SER A 256 1.10 25.91 2.55
CA SER A 256 1.36 25.56 1.15
C SER A 256 1.12 26.70 0.15
N PHE A 257 0.38 27.75 0.54
CA PHE A 257 0.10 28.92 -0.30
C PHE A 257 1.13 30.05 -0.17
N PHE A 258 2.19 29.86 0.62
CA PHE A 258 3.27 30.82 0.81
C PHE A 258 4.52 30.32 0.08
N PRO A 259 4.88 30.89 -1.08
CA PRO A 259 5.99 30.41 -1.91
C PRO A 259 7.36 30.86 -1.36
N VAL A 260 7.60 30.62 -0.07
CA VAL A 260 8.84 30.95 0.64
C VAL A 260 9.32 29.74 1.46
N ALA A 261 10.62 29.66 1.71
CA ALA A 261 11.20 28.53 2.43
C ALA A 261 10.68 28.42 3.86
N GLU A 262 10.47 29.54 4.54
CA GLU A 262 9.96 29.64 5.91
C GLU A 262 8.60 28.92 6.10
N ALA A 263 7.81 28.79 5.04
CA ALA A 263 6.54 28.09 5.10
C ALA A 263 6.69 26.58 5.31
N ALA A 264 7.80 25.99 4.88
CA ALA A 264 8.09 24.59 5.18
C ALA A 264 8.32 24.40 6.69
N GLU A 265 8.80 25.42 7.41
CA GLU A 265 8.96 25.35 8.87
C GLU A 265 7.62 25.31 9.61
N VAL A 266 6.53 25.81 9.02
CA VAL A 266 5.18 25.62 9.57
C VAL A 266 4.79 24.15 9.52
N ALA A 267 5.06 23.48 8.39
CA ALA A 267 4.78 22.05 8.23
C ALA A 267 5.63 21.20 9.19
N LEU A 268 6.91 21.54 9.36
CA LEU A 268 7.82 20.87 10.30
C LEU A 268 7.47 21.16 11.78
N ALA A 269 6.93 22.34 12.11
CA ALA A 269 6.49 22.63 13.47
C ALA A 269 5.38 21.66 13.94
N ALA A 270 4.55 21.16 13.02
CA ALA A 270 3.50 20.19 13.33
C ALA A 270 4.03 18.79 13.67
N THR A 271 5.26 18.43 13.26
CA THR A 271 5.87 17.12 13.55
C THR A 271 6.38 17.00 14.98
N LYS A 272 6.37 18.10 15.75
CA LYS A 272 6.78 18.11 17.17
C LYS A 272 5.72 17.54 18.12
N LEU A 273 4.50 17.34 17.62
CA LEU A 273 3.38 16.72 18.33
C LEU A 273 2.97 15.44 17.58
N PRO A 274 2.16 14.53 18.18
CA PRO A 274 1.71 13.33 17.50
C PRO A 274 1.06 13.64 16.15
N VAL A 275 1.53 12.95 15.11
CA VAL A 275 1.09 13.10 13.71
C VAL A 275 0.22 11.91 13.34
N ASP A 276 -1.06 12.16 13.04
CA ASP A 276 -1.96 11.14 12.50
C ASP A 276 -1.82 11.02 10.97
N TYR A 277 -2.56 10.06 10.39
CA TYR A 277 -2.58 9.81 8.95
C TYR A 277 -2.86 11.08 8.11
N TYR A 278 -3.83 11.90 8.51
CA TYR A 278 -4.27 13.07 7.73
C TYR A 278 -3.26 14.21 7.83
N LEU A 279 -2.67 14.40 9.01
CA LEU A 279 -1.57 15.33 9.22
C LEU A 279 -0.33 14.90 8.43
N ASP A 280 0.10 13.63 8.50
CA ASP A 280 1.28 13.15 7.77
C ASP A 280 1.12 13.37 6.27
N TYR A 281 -0.05 13.03 5.72
CA TYR A 281 -0.39 13.30 4.33
C TYR A 281 -0.33 14.80 4.01
N THR A 282 -0.97 15.65 4.81
CA THR A 282 -1.02 17.10 4.56
C THR A 282 0.36 17.76 4.67
N ILE A 283 1.19 17.33 5.62
CA ILE A 283 2.59 17.77 5.75
C ILE A 283 3.36 17.34 4.51
N GLY A 284 3.25 16.08 4.08
CA GLY A 284 3.90 15.58 2.86
C GLY A 284 3.53 16.36 1.60
N GLU A 285 2.24 16.61 1.37
CA GLU A 285 1.74 17.40 0.24
C GLU A 285 2.24 18.86 0.31
N THR A 286 2.20 19.47 1.50
CA THR A 286 2.66 20.85 1.72
C THR A 286 4.17 20.97 1.44
N LEU A 287 4.97 20.04 1.95
CA LEU A 287 6.41 20.03 1.69
C LEU A 287 6.70 19.76 0.21
N ARG A 288 5.90 18.93 -0.48
CA ARG A 288 6.06 18.75 -1.93
C ARG A 288 5.76 20.04 -2.70
N GLN A 289 4.70 20.76 -2.33
CA GLN A 289 4.35 22.04 -2.92
C GLN A 289 5.45 23.10 -2.74
N LEU A 290 6.09 23.13 -1.57
CA LEU A 290 7.14 24.09 -1.21
C LEU A 290 8.55 23.64 -1.63
N ARG A 291 8.66 22.53 -2.36
CA ARG A 291 9.93 21.92 -2.77
C ARG A 291 10.92 22.86 -3.46
N PRO A 292 10.51 23.69 -4.44
CA PRO A 292 11.44 24.61 -5.08
C PRO A 292 12.16 25.51 -4.06
N GLN A 293 11.44 26.01 -3.07
CA GLN A 293 11.94 26.97 -2.09
C GLN A 293 12.85 26.32 -1.06
N TRP A 294 12.40 25.23 -0.41
CA TRP A 294 13.21 24.64 0.65
C TRP A 294 14.42 23.86 0.12
N ARG A 295 14.34 23.28 -1.09
CA ARG A 295 15.48 22.59 -1.68
C ARG A 295 16.60 23.56 -2.02
N GLN A 296 16.26 24.74 -2.55
CA GLN A 296 17.23 25.80 -2.80
C GLN A 296 17.93 26.19 -1.49
N ARG A 297 17.16 26.49 -0.43
CA ARG A 297 17.71 26.87 0.88
C ARG A 297 18.64 25.79 1.46
N ILE A 298 18.28 24.51 1.43
CA ILE A 298 19.18 23.43 1.87
C ILE A 298 20.44 23.36 0.99
N GLY A 299 20.28 23.49 -0.33
CA GLY A 299 21.40 23.46 -1.27
C GLY A 299 22.41 24.58 -1.03
N GLU A 300 21.95 25.74 -0.57
CA GLU A 300 22.77 26.89 -0.19
C GLU A 300 23.33 26.81 1.24
N GLY A 301 23.05 25.72 1.98
CA GLY A 301 23.50 25.52 3.36
C GLY A 301 22.62 26.18 4.43
N GLY A 302 21.43 26.66 4.07
CA GLY A 302 20.48 27.25 4.99
C GLY A 302 19.81 26.20 5.90
N ALA A 303 19.69 26.52 7.18
CA ALA A 303 19.05 25.65 8.18
C ALA A 303 17.52 25.70 8.11
N PHE A 304 16.88 24.61 8.53
CA PHE A 304 15.43 24.49 8.76
C PHE A 304 15.14 24.11 10.21
N ALA A 305 14.04 24.62 10.76
CA ALA A 305 13.52 24.21 12.07
C ALA A 305 14.55 24.31 13.22
N GLY A 306 15.46 25.30 13.13
CA GLY A 306 16.54 25.49 14.10
C GLY A 306 17.65 24.43 14.03
N GLY A 307 17.73 23.66 12.94
CA GLY A 307 18.72 22.59 12.77
C GLY A 307 18.28 21.24 13.34
N ASP A 308 16.99 21.06 13.65
CA ASP A 308 16.46 19.81 14.18
C ASP A 308 16.64 18.65 13.17
N PRO A 309 17.47 17.63 13.48
CA PRO A 309 17.75 16.52 12.56
C PRO A 309 16.51 15.71 12.19
N ALA A 310 15.54 15.58 13.10
CA ALA A 310 14.31 14.85 12.83
C ALA A 310 13.45 15.55 11.77
N SER A 311 13.27 16.86 11.89
CA SER A 311 12.59 17.70 10.91
C SER A 311 13.29 17.67 9.54
N ILE A 312 14.62 17.73 9.51
CA ILE A 312 15.38 17.69 8.25
C ILE A 312 15.26 16.31 7.59
N ARG A 313 15.33 15.22 8.37
CA ARG A 313 15.08 13.86 7.88
C ARG A 313 13.66 13.72 7.31
N TYR A 314 12.67 14.27 8.00
CA TYR A 314 11.29 14.29 7.52
C TYR A 314 11.18 15.04 6.18
N LEU A 315 11.86 16.16 6.04
CA LEU A 315 11.88 16.94 4.80
C LEU A 315 12.52 16.16 3.64
N LEU A 316 13.72 15.61 3.87
CA LEU A 316 14.49 14.90 2.85
C LEU A 316 13.87 13.55 2.45
N ARG A 317 13.08 12.90 3.31
CA ARG A 317 12.37 11.65 2.95
C ARG A 317 11.36 11.85 1.82
N THR A 318 10.88 13.08 1.61
CA THR A 318 9.93 13.45 0.54
C THR A 318 10.56 13.46 -0.85
N LEU A 319 11.89 13.34 -0.95
CA LEU A 319 12.62 13.25 -2.21
C LEU A 319 12.79 11.78 -2.63
N THR A 320 12.69 11.54 -3.94
CA THR A 320 13.18 10.29 -4.53
C THR A 320 14.70 10.17 -4.35
N VAL A 321 15.23 8.95 -4.43
CA VAL A 321 16.69 8.73 -4.39
C VAL A 321 17.39 9.58 -5.45
N ALA A 322 16.87 9.60 -6.69
CA ALA A 322 17.45 10.38 -7.78
C ALA A 322 17.47 11.89 -7.51
N GLU A 323 16.46 12.44 -6.84
CA GLU A 323 16.43 13.86 -6.46
C GLU A 323 17.41 14.16 -5.32
N LEU A 324 17.46 13.29 -4.30
CA LEU A 324 18.37 13.44 -3.16
C LEU A 324 19.84 13.40 -3.61
N LEU A 325 20.19 12.50 -4.53
CA LEU A 325 21.56 12.38 -5.05
C LEU A 325 22.02 13.60 -5.85
N LYS A 326 21.09 14.41 -6.37
CA LYS A 326 21.38 15.67 -7.09
C LYS A 326 21.55 16.86 -6.14
N MET A 327 21.35 16.70 -4.83
CA MET A 327 21.57 17.76 -3.86
C MET A 327 23.06 17.88 -3.50
N PRO A 328 23.53 19.09 -3.13
CA PRO A 328 24.85 19.27 -2.53
C PRO A 328 25.03 18.38 -1.30
N ARG A 329 26.24 17.83 -1.10
CA ARG A 329 26.56 16.90 -0.01
C ARG A 329 26.80 17.63 1.33
N SER A 330 25.82 18.40 1.77
CA SER A 330 25.78 18.92 3.14
C SER A 330 25.70 17.77 4.14
N ALA A 331 26.01 18.04 5.42
CA ALA A 331 25.96 17.01 6.47
C ALA A 331 24.59 16.30 6.53
N ASP A 332 23.50 17.06 6.45
CA ASP A 332 22.15 16.49 6.54
C ASP A 332 21.79 15.64 5.32
N VAL A 333 22.18 16.08 4.12
CA VAL A 333 21.98 15.31 2.88
C VAL A 333 22.81 14.03 2.93
N ALA A 334 24.07 14.12 3.37
CA ALA A 334 24.95 12.96 3.49
C ALA A 334 24.41 11.93 4.51
N GLU A 335 23.93 12.37 5.68
CA GLU A 335 23.29 11.47 6.65
C GLU A 335 22.06 10.76 6.08
N ASN A 336 21.22 11.47 5.34
CA ASN A 336 20.02 10.88 4.75
C ASN A 336 20.37 9.89 3.62
N ILE A 337 21.39 10.18 2.81
CA ILE A 337 21.91 9.24 1.80
C ILE A 337 22.49 7.99 2.47
N LEU A 338 23.20 8.18 3.58
CA LEU A 338 23.85 7.10 4.34
C LEU A 338 22.84 6.07 4.85
N GLY A 339 21.60 6.45 5.16
CA GLY A 339 20.54 5.52 5.61
C GLY A 339 19.56 5.04 4.53
N ARG A 340 19.54 5.67 3.34
CA ARG A 340 18.46 5.47 2.34
C ARG A 340 18.54 4.11 1.62
N ALA A 341 17.40 3.45 1.48
CA ALA A 341 17.26 2.27 0.62
C ALA A 341 17.41 2.63 -0.87
N GLY A 342 17.96 1.72 -1.66
CA GLY A 342 18.19 1.92 -3.11
C GLY A 342 19.43 2.76 -3.45
N VAL A 343 20.23 3.15 -2.45
CA VAL A 343 21.54 3.81 -2.65
C VAL A 343 22.65 2.76 -2.71
N SER A 344 23.47 2.83 -3.75
CA SER A 344 24.64 1.95 -3.93
C SER A 344 25.71 2.14 -2.85
N ASP A 345 26.48 1.09 -2.56
CA ASP A 345 27.51 1.12 -1.51
C ASP A 345 28.60 2.17 -1.76
N ALA A 346 28.98 2.41 -3.02
CA ALA A 346 29.96 3.45 -3.39
C ALA A 346 29.48 4.85 -2.99
N VAL A 347 28.24 5.20 -3.37
CA VAL A 347 27.62 6.48 -3.01
C VAL A 347 27.43 6.62 -1.49
N ARG A 348 27.17 5.50 -0.80
CA ARG A 348 27.05 5.46 0.66
C ARG A 348 28.41 5.72 1.34
N ALA A 349 29.50 5.17 0.80
CA ALA A 349 30.86 5.44 1.27
C ALA A 349 31.26 6.90 1.06
N GLU A 350 30.94 7.49 -0.09
CA GLU A 350 31.15 8.93 -0.34
C GLU A 350 30.37 9.80 0.66
N ALA A 351 29.10 9.45 0.92
CA ALA A 351 28.27 10.15 1.89
C ALA A 351 28.83 10.03 3.32
N LEU A 352 29.29 8.84 3.71
CA LEU A 352 29.95 8.64 5.01
C LEU A 352 31.21 9.50 5.15
N ALA A 353 32.06 9.55 4.12
CA ALA A 353 33.27 10.36 4.13
C ALA A 353 32.96 11.87 4.23
N ALA A 354 31.97 12.34 3.46
CA ALA A 354 31.50 13.71 3.53
C ALA A 354 30.93 14.06 4.92
N LEU A 355 30.13 13.15 5.50
CA LEU A 355 29.54 13.32 6.83
C LEU A 355 30.59 13.33 7.94
N ALA A 356 31.54 12.40 7.90
CA ALA A 356 32.65 12.30 8.84
C ALA A 356 33.48 13.59 8.83
N LYS A 357 33.80 14.11 7.64
CA LYS A 357 34.51 15.38 7.48
C LYS A 357 33.69 16.56 8.02
N ALA A 358 32.41 16.65 7.67
CA ALA A 358 31.55 17.76 8.07
C ALA A 358 31.31 17.82 9.58
N ARG A 359 31.25 16.67 10.25
CA ARG A 359 31.00 16.57 11.70
C ARG A 359 32.27 16.40 12.54
N ASN A 360 33.44 16.31 11.91
CA ASN A 360 34.70 15.92 12.56
C ASN A 360 34.52 14.68 13.45
N SER A 361 33.87 13.65 12.89
CA SER A 361 33.45 12.46 13.63
C SER A 361 34.02 11.19 13.00
N ASP A 362 34.20 10.16 13.83
CA ASP A 362 34.66 8.85 13.39
C ASP A 362 33.61 8.16 12.49
N PRO A 363 34.01 7.58 11.34
CA PRO A 363 33.09 6.88 10.44
C PRO A 363 32.34 5.70 11.08
N VAL A 364 32.99 4.91 11.95
CA VAL A 364 32.36 3.77 12.64
C VAL A 364 31.31 4.27 13.61
N ALA A 365 31.61 5.32 14.38
CA ALA A 365 30.63 5.95 15.27
C ALA A 365 29.38 6.44 14.52
N LEU A 366 29.55 7.06 13.35
CA LEU A 366 28.45 7.49 12.49
C LEU A 366 27.61 6.32 11.97
N LEU A 367 28.25 5.25 11.51
CA LEU A 367 27.55 4.05 11.03
C LEU A 367 26.72 3.39 12.14
N LEU A 368 27.27 3.29 13.36
CA LEU A 368 26.54 2.77 14.52
C LEU A 368 25.35 3.64 14.89
N THR A 369 25.51 4.97 14.84
CA THR A 369 24.42 5.92 15.08
C THR A 369 23.29 5.75 14.06
N VAL A 370 23.63 5.54 12.78
CA VAL A 370 22.62 5.30 11.75
C VAL A 370 21.92 3.96 11.96
N ILE A 371 22.65 2.87 12.26
CA ILE A 371 22.06 1.54 12.50
C ILE A 371 21.13 1.53 13.72
N ASP A 372 21.45 2.28 14.76
CA ASP A 372 20.65 2.38 15.99
C ASP A 372 19.46 3.36 15.86
N SER A 373 19.30 4.01 14.71
CA SER A 373 18.22 4.99 14.48
C SER A 373 16.86 4.29 14.35
N PRO A 374 15.79 4.76 15.01
CA PRO A 374 14.43 4.22 14.88
C PRO A 374 13.75 4.54 13.53
N ALA A 375 14.52 5.01 12.54
CA ALA A 375 14.02 5.41 11.24
C ALA A 375 14.06 4.24 10.27
N GLU A 376 13.26 4.27 9.21
CA GLU A 376 13.35 3.29 8.12
C GLU A 376 14.72 3.45 7.42
N ILE A 377 15.62 2.50 7.68
CA ILE A 377 17.01 2.50 7.19
C ILE A 377 17.34 1.24 6.39
N ASP A 378 18.24 1.36 5.43
CA ASP A 378 18.85 0.21 4.77
C ASP A 378 19.96 -0.39 5.64
N VAL A 379 19.56 -1.15 6.66
CA VAL A 379 20.47 -1.84 7.59
C VAL A 379 21.50 -2.69 6.83
N LYS A 380 21.11 -3.30 5.72
CA LYS A 380 22.02 -4.15 4.93
C LYS A 380 23.10 -3.32 4.25
N GLY A 381 22.73 -2.21 3.61
CA GLY A 381 23.67 -1.28 3.00
C GLY A 381 24.62 -0.66 4.00
N VAL A 382 24.10 -0.17 5.14
CA VAL A 382 24.91 0.43 6.21
C VAL A 382 25.80 -0.62 6.88
N GLY A 383 25.28 -1.82 7.13
CA GLY A 383 26.00 -2.93 7.71
C GLY A 383 27.16 -3.42 6.84
N ARG A 384 26.99 -3.51 5.51
CA ARG A 384 28.11 -3.80 4.59
C ARG A 384 29.19 -2.73 4.66
N LEU A 385 28.81 -1.46 4.76
CA LEU A 385 29.74 -0.36 4.88
C LEU A 385 30.50 -0.40 6.24
N LEU A 386 29.85 -0.83 7.32
CA LEU A 386 30.49 -1.11 8.61
C LEU A 386 31.54 -2.23 8.50
N LEU A 387 31.22 -3.32 7.82
CA LEU A 387 32.16 -4.44 7.63
C LEU A 387 33.30 -4.12 6.67
N SER A 388 33.19 -3.07 5.86
CA SER A 388 34.27 -2.58 5.02
C SER A 388 35.27 -1.67 5.76
N GLN A 389 34.97 -1.25 7.00
CA GLN A 389 35.89 -0.44 7.79
C GLN A 389 37.10 -1.27 8.24
N PRO A 390 38.30 -0.66 8.31
CA PRO A 390 39.50 -1.40 8.71
C PRO A 390 39.38 -1.89 10.16
N PRO A 391 39.91 -3.09 10.50
CA PRO A 391 39.90 -3.61 11.86
C PRO A 391 40.40 -2.63 12.93
N ALA A 392 41.42 -1.83 12.61
CA ALA A 392 41.96 -0.81 13.52
C ALA A 392 40.95 0.29 13.86
N ALA A 393 40.03 0.65 12.95
CA ALA A 393 38.96 1.61 13.20
C ALA A 393 37.79 0.98 13.96
N LEU A 394 37.54 -0.32 13.82
CA LEU A 394 36.47 -1.02 14.55
C LEU A 394 36.82 -1.25 16.04
N ARG A 395 38.10 -1.50 16.35
CA ARG A 395 38.59 -1.82 17.71
C ARG A 395 38.16 -0.83 18.81
N PRO A 396 38.30 0.50 18.64
CA PRO A 396 37.84 1.47 19.64
C PRO A 396 36.33 1.38 19.94
N HIS A 397 35.53 0.89 18.99
CA HIS A 397 34.07 0.81 19.08
C HIS A 397 33.56 -0.57 19.50
N ARG A 398 34.43 -1.50 19.90
CA ARG A 398 34.04 -2.86 20.30
C ARG A 398 32.90 -2.90 21.33
N GLY A 399 32.92 -2.01 22.33
CA GLY A 399 31.87 -1.94 23.34
C GLY A 399 30.49 -1.56 22.77
N ALA A 400 30.45 -0.60 21.84
CA ALA A 400 29.22 -0.20 21.17
C ALA A 400 28.72 -1.28 20.20
N LEU A 401 29.64 -1.96 19.50
CA LEU A 401 29.32 -3.11 18.67
C LEU A 401 28.71 -4.25 19.49
N LEU A 402 29.28 -4.56 20.66
CA LEU A 402 28.73 -5.60 21.54
C LEU A 402 27.34 -5.22 22.07
N LYS A 403 27.13 -3.95 22.44
CA LYS A 403 25.80 -3.47 22.85
C LYS A 403 24.76 -3.67 21.74
N LEU A 404 25.09 -3.29 20.51
CA LEU A 404 24.22 -3.48 19.34
C LEU A 404 23.97 -4.96 19.06
N ALA A 405 25.01 -5.80 19.16
CA ALA A 405 24.96 -7.23 18.93
C ALA A 405 24.11 -8.00 19.96
N LEU A 406 23.97 -7.46 21.18
CA LEU A 406 23.20 -8.03 22.28
C LEU A 406 21.77 -7.48 22.42
N THR A 407 21.40 -6.41 21.72
CA THR A 407 20.06 -5.80 21.79
C THR A 407 19.06 -6.58 20.95
N ASP A 408 18.11 -7.30 21.56
CA ASP A 408 17.27 -8.32 20.87
C ASP A 408 16.43 -7.76 19.72
N THR A 409 16.01 -6.50 19.82
CA THR A 409 15.20 -5.81 18.81
C THR A 409 16.01 -5.14 17.70
N ALA A 410 17.35 -5.16 17.78
CA ALA A 410 18.18 -4.46 16.80
C ALA A 410 18.27 -5.24 15.48
N GLU A 411 17.86 -4.62 14.37
CA GLU A 411 17.96 -5.23 13.04
C GLU A 411 19.42 -5.44 12.58
N GLY A 412 20.37 -4.65 13.13
CA GLY A 412 21.79 -4.67 12.77
C GLY A 412 22.67 -5.70 13.49
N ARG A 413 22.10 -6.57 14.35
CA ARG A 413 22.87 -7.50 15.21
C ARG A 413 23.88 -8.37 14.46
N THR A 414 23.46 -8.93 13.33
CA THR A 414 24.29 -9.83 12.51
C THR A 414 25.55 -9.13 11.99
N TYR A 415 25.43 -7.86 11.58
CA TYR A 415 26.58 -7.05 11.16
C TYR A 415 27.45 -6.65 12.35
N ALA A 416 26.86 -6.39 13.51
CA ALA A 416 27.61 -6.08 14.72
C ALA A 416 28.48 -7.26 15.18
N TRP A 417 27.97 -8.50 15.15
CA TRP A 417 28.76 -9.70 15.45
C TRP A 417 29.92 -9.91 14.47
N ALA A 418 29.69 -9.72 13.17
CA ALA A 418 30.75 -9.79 12.16
C ALA A 418 31.81 -8.69 12.36
N ALA A 419 31.39 -7.47 12.71
CA ALA A 419 32.29 -6.36 13.00
C ALA A 419 33.10 -6.57 14.29
N LEU A 420 32.54 -7.23 15.32
CA LEU A 420 33.29 -7.65 16.51
C LEU A 420 34.41 -8.63 16.16
N ALA A 421 34.11 -9.63 15.34
CA ALA A 421 35.11 -10.59 14.89
C ALA A 421 36.24 -9.91 14.11
N LEU A 422 35.91 -8.95 13.24
CA LEU A 422 36.90 -8.13 12.52
C LEU A 422 37.72 -7.26 13.47
N ALA A 423 37.09 -6.60 14.45
CA ALA A 423 37.78 -5.77 15.43
C ALA A 423 38.79 -6.59 16.25
N ASP A 424 38.37 -7.76 16.73
CA ASP A 424 39.18 -8.68 17.52
C ASP A 424 40.20 -9.45 16.68
N ASN A 425 40.03 -9.47 15.35
CA ASN A 425 40.77 -10.34 14.42
C ASN A 425 40.74 -11.81 14.84
N ALA A 426 39.64 -12.23 15.48
CA ALA A 426 39.43 -13.57 16.03
C ALA A 426 37.94 -13.80 16.28
N LEU A 427 37.50 -15.06 16.24
CA LEU A 427 36.11 -15.43 16.54
C LEU A 427 35.91 -15.89 17.99
N ASP A 428 36.96 -16.26 18.73
CA ASP A 428 36.83 -16.91 20.04
C ASP A 428 36.04 -16.09 21.04
N ARG A 429 36.36 -14.79 21.14
CA ARG A 429 35.69 -13.89 22.08
C ARG A 429 34.24 -13.62 21.69
N ALA A 430 33.98 -13.35 20.42
CA ALA A 430 32.62 -13.18 19.91
C ALA A 430 31.77 -14.44 20.14
N TRP A 431 32.37 -15.63 19.96
CA TRP A 431 31.72 -16.91 20.21
C TRP A 431 31.36 -17.12 21.69
N GLN A 432 32.27 -16.78 22.60
CA GLN A 432 32.02 -16.84 24.04
C GLN A 432 30.91 -15.87 24.47
N GLU A 433 30.96 -14.63 23.97
CA GLU A 433 29.96 -13.59 24.29
C GLU A 433 28.57 -13.92 23.71
N ALA A 434 28.50 -14.61 22.56
CA ALA A 434 27.23 -15.04 21.96
C ALA A 434 26.61 -16.29 22.63
N ALA A 435 27.40 -17.10 23.35
CA ALA A 435 26.96 -18.39 23.89
C ALA A 435 25.83 -18.29 24.95
N GLY A 436 25.67 -17.12 25.59
CA GLY A 436 24.63 -16.91 26.61
C GLY A 436 23.21 -16.73 26.06
N SER A 437 23.03 -16.66 24.73
CA SER A 437 21.71 -16.46 24.12
C SER A 437 21.61 -17.17 22.77
N PRO A 438 20.60 -18.03 22.55
CA PRO A 438 20.34 -18.64 21.24
C PRO A 438 20.18 -17.62 20.11
N LEU A 439 19.57 -16.47 20.39
CA LEU A 439 19.43 -15.39 19.41
C LEU A 439 20.78 -14.76 19.06
N SER A 440 21.64 -14.54 20.05
CA SER A 440 23.02 -14.05 19.81
C SER A 440 23.84 -15.07 19.03
N GLN A 441 23.72 -16.36 19.35
CA GLN A 441 24.38 -17.44 18.62
C GLN A 441 23.91 -17.50 17.16
N ALA A 442 22.59 -17.44 16.91
CA ALA A 442 22.04 -17.35 15.57
C ALA A 442 22.57 -16.13 14.80
N SER A 443 22.59 -14.96 15.47
CA SER A 443 23.05 -13.70 14.86
C SER A 443 24.54 -13.74 14.51
N LEU A 444 25.37 -14.34 15.38
CA LEU A 444 26.80 -14.55 15.11
C LEU A 444 27.01 -15.48 13.92
N LEU A 445 26.31 -16.62 13.87
CA LEU A 445 26.35 -17.54 12.73
C LEU A 445 25.92 -16.84 11.44
N GLY A 446 24.88 -16.02 11.48
CA GLY A 446 24.46 -15.23 10.31
C GLY A 446 25.51 -14.21 9.88
N GLY A 447 26.36 -13.74 10.81
CA GLY A 447 27.38 -12.72 10.58
C GLY A 447 28.66 -13.29 9.97
N ILE A 448 29.03 -14.53 10.28
CA ILE A 448 30.27 -15.15 9.80
C ILE A 448 30.40 -15.08 8.26
N PRO A 449 29.39 -15.43 7.45
CA PRO A 449 29.48 -15.29 5.99
C PRO A 449 29.69 -13.86 5.48
N LEU A 450 29.37 -12.85 6.29
CA LEU A 450 29.47 -11.43 5.94
C LEU A 450 30.87 -10.85 6.20
N ILE A 451 31.68 -11.50 7.04
CA ILE A 451 33.06 -11.10 7.33
C ILE A 451 33.86 -11.12 6.00
N PRO A 452 34.49 -10.02 5.55
CA PRO A 452 35.21 -10.02 4.27
C PRO A 452 36.49 -10.88 4.26
N ASP A 453 37.17 -11.00 5.39
CA ASP A 453 38.41 -11.77 5.55
C ASP A 453 38.14 -13.29 5.49
N ALA A 454 38.65 -13.94 4.44
CA ALA A 454 38.46 -15.38 4.23
C ALA A 454 39.21 -16.25 5.25
N THR A 455 40.37 -15.82 5.72
CA THR A 455 41.17 -16.55 6.71
C THR A 455 40.44 -16.55 8.05
N LEU A 456 39.91 -15.39 8.46
CA LEU A 456 39.10 -15.29 9.68
C LEU A 456 37.81 -16.12 9.58
N ARG A 457 37.11 -16.08 8.44
CA ARG A 457 35.93 -16.96 8.24
C ARG A 457 36.28 -18.45 8.34
N ALA A 458 37.45 -18.85 7.86
CA ALA A 458 37.87 -20.25 7.89
C ALA A 458 38.03 -20.79 9.33
N THR A 459 38.34 -19.94 10.31
CA THR A 459 38.48 -20.36 11.72
C THR A 459 37.14 -20.73 12.37
N ALA A 460 36.01 -20.36 11.76
CA ALA A 460 34.68 -20.77 12.21
C ALA A 460 34.43 -22.27 12.05
N PHE A 461 35.17 -22.94 11.14
CA PHE A 461 34.91 -24.33 10.74
C PHE A 461 34.76 -25.28 11.93
N ASP A 462 35.75 -25.32 12.84
CA ASP A 462 35.76 -26.26 13.97
C ASP A 462 34.62 -26.00 14.98
N ARG A 463 34.06 -24.79 14.99
CA ARG A 463 32.94 -24.40 15.87
C ARG A 463 31.57 -24.64 15.23
N VAL A 464 31.48 -24.49 13.91
CA VAL A 464 30.23 -24.59 13.16
C VAL A 464 29.88 -26.03 12.80
N MET A 465 30.88 -26.84 12.44
CA MET A 465 30.65 -28.23 12.02
C MET A 465 29.94 -29.10 13.08
N PRO A 466 30.27 -28.99 14.40
CA PRO A 466 29.53 -29.72 15.44
C PRO A 466 28.04 -29.34 15.51
N ILE A 467 27.68 -28.07 15.24
CA ILE A 467 26.28 -27.62 15.24
C ILE A 467 25.48 -28.33 14.15
N LEU A 468 26.09 -28.55 12.97
CA LEU A 468 25.46 -29.29 11.88
C LEU A 468 25.25 -30.76 12.21
N ALA A 469 25.96 -31.33 13.18
CA ALA A 469 25.76 -32.71 13.61
C ALA A 469 24.58 -32.88 14.59
N LEU A 470 24.21 -31.84 15.33
CA LEU A 470 23.15 -31.91 16.35
C LEU A 470 21.78 -32.27 15.78
N ALA A 471 20.96 -32.98 16.58
CA ALA A 471 19.53 -33.09 16.29
C ALA A 471 18.84 -31.75 16.56
N VAL A 472 17.73 -31.49 15.87
CA VAL A 472 16.98 -30.23 16.05
C VAL A 472 16.52 -30.04 17.51
N THR A 473 16.25 -31.14 18.21
CA THR A 473 15.85 -31.17 19.63
C THR A 473 16.97 -30.76 20.60
N ASP A 474 18.22 -30.81 20.15
CA ASP A 474 19.40 -30.54 20.99
C ASP A 474 19.89 -29.09 20.84
N ILE A 475 19.25 -28.31 19.97
CA ILE A 475 19.54 -26.88 19.77
C ILE A 475 18.61 -26.07 20.66
N ALA A 476 19.18 -25.30 21.58
CA ALA A 476 18.40 -24.46 22.49
C ALA A 476 17.76 -23.27 21.76
N GLY A 477 16.51 -22.95 22.13
CA GLY A 477 15.79 -21.75 21.69
C GLY A 477 14.40 -22.04 21.13
N PRO A 478 13.61 -21.00 20.83
CA PRO A 478 12.34 -21.15 20.11
C PRO A 478 12.54 -21.73 18.70
N ASP A 479 11.54 -22.42 18.15
CA ASP A 479 11.62 -23.09 16.83
C ASP A 479 12.17 -22.20 15.70
N HIS A 480 11.76 -20.93 15.65
CA HIS A 480 12.23 -19.98 14.63
C HIS A 480 13.72 -19.64 14.78
N ILE A 481 14.24 -19.61 16.01
CA ILE A 481 15.67 -19.40 16.32
C ILE A 481 16.47 -20.67 16.02
N VAL A 482 15.96 -21.84 16.40
CA VAL A 482 16.59 -23.13 16.06
C VAL A 482 16.73 -23.27 14.55
N ALA A 483 15.68 -22.96 13.79
CA ALA A 483 15.74 -22.94 12.33
C ALA A 483 16.76 -21.94 11.79
N ALA A 484 16.90 -20.76 12.42
CA ALA A 484 17.93 -19.77 12.05
C ALA A 484 19.35 -20.30 12.31
N ILE A 485 19.60 -20.88 13.49
CA ILE A 485 20.89 -21.51 13.85
C ILE A 485 21.28 -22.56 12.80
N GLN A 486 20.36 -23.44 12.43
CA GLN A 486 20.64 -24.46 11.39
C GLN A 486 20.98 -23.83 10.05
N ARG A 487 20.17 -22.87 9.56
CA ARG A 487 20.42 -22.20 8.26
C ARG A 487 21.74 -21.47 8.24
N ASP A 488 22.02 -20.71 9.29
CA ASP A 488 23.18 -19.82 9.34
C ASP A 488 24.47 -20.60 9.66
N ALA A 489 24.39 -21.72 10.37
CA ALA A 489 25.49 -22.67 10.50
C ALA A 489 25.87 -23.28 9.13
N MET A 490 24.89 -23.67 8.31
CA MET A 490 25.17 -24.20 6.96
C MET A 490 25.86 -23.15 6.08
N ARG A 491 25.33 -21.91 6.09
CA ARG A 491 25.92 -20.79 5.35
C ARG A 491 27.34 -20.47 5.86
N SER A 492 27.56 -20.49 7.17
CA SER A 492 28.87 -20.30 7.79
C SER A 492 29.87 -21.37 7.35
N ALA A 493 29.49 -22.65 7.41
CA ALA A 493 30.35 -23.76 7.02
C ALA A 493 30.77 -23.64 5.55
N VAL A 494 29.83 -23.33 4.65
CA VAL A 494 30.12 -23.10 3.22
C VAL A 494 31.04 -21.88 3.03
N SER A 495 30.79 -20.78 3.75
CA SER A 495 31.59 -19.55 3.65
C SER A 495 33.03 -19.68 4.16
N SER A 496 33.31 -20.69 5.00
CA SER A 496 34.63 -20.99 5.55
C SER A 496 35.63 -21.42 4.47
N ARG A 497 35.14 -22.05 3.38
CA ARG A 497 35.95 -22.67 2.31
C ARG A 497 37.01 -23.68 2.80
N ARG A 498 36.93 -24.13 4.04
CA ARG A 498 37.80 -25.15 4.62
C ARG A 498 37.13 -26.52 4.51
N GLU A 499 37.91 -27.52 4.13
CA GLU A 499 37.49 -28.92 4.02
C GLU A 499 36.12 -29.10 3.30
N PRO A 500 35.98 -28.63 2.05
CA PRO A 500 34.70 -28.60 1.36
C PRO A 500 34.03 -29.97 1.23
N GLY A 501 34.79 -31.08 1.23
CA GLY A 501 34.24 -32.44 1.28
C GLY A 501 33.56 -32.78 2.61
N ALA A 502 34.11 -32.33 3.74
CA ALA A 502 33.50 -32.50 5.06
C ALA A 502 32.23 -31.65 5.19
N VAL A 503 32.25 -30.42 4.68
CA VAL A 503 31.05 -29.56 4.60
C VAL A 503 29.99 -30.22 3.72
N PHE A 504 30.37 -30.74 2.56
CA PHE A 504 29.46 -31.47 1.68
C PHE A 504 28.77 -32.63 2.41
N ALA A 505 29.54 -33.47 3.11
CA ALA A 505 29.01 -34.59 3.87
C ALA A 505 28.05 -34.16 4.99
N ALA A 506 28.35 -33.07 5.70
CA ALA A 506 27.45 -32.53 6.72
C ALA A 506 26.14 -32.01 6.11
N LEU A 507 26.20 -31.30 4.99
CA LEU A 507 25.00 -30.84 4.26
C LEU A 507 24.18 -32.01 3.70
N THR A 508 24.81 -33.08 3.22
CA THR A 508 24.12 -34.33 2.85
C THR A 508 23.33 -34.87 4.05
N SER A 509 23.95 -34.96 5.23
CA SER A 509 23.28 -35.43 6.44
C SER A 509 22.11 -34.53 6.88
N MET A 510 22.22 -33.22 6.69
CA MET A 510 21.11 -32.28 6.92
C MET A 510 19.93 -32.57 5.99
N ILE A 511 20.20 -32.83 4.69
CA ILE A 511 19.18 -33.18 3.71
C ILE A 511 18.51 -34.51 4.06
N GLU A 512 19.29 -35.54 4.40
CA GLU A 512 18.77 -36.86 4.78
C GLU A 512 17.85 -36.82 6.00
N ARG A 513 18.15 -35.93 6.97
CA ARG A 513 17.31 -35.69 8.15
C ARG A 513 16.10 -34.78 7.88
N GLY A 514 16.02 -34.19 6.70
CA GLY A 514 14.96 -33.25 6.32
C GLY A 514 15.12 -31.86 6.95
N TYR A 515 16.30 -31.51 7.46
CA TYR A 515 16.55 -30.24 8.13
C TYR A 515 16.97 -29.16 7.14
N GLN A 516 16.14 -28.12 7.01
CA GLN A 516 16.42 -26.95 6.16
C GLN A 516 16.88 -27.32 4.74
N VAL A 517 16.22 -28.33 4.14
CA VAL A 517 16.64 -28.97 2.87
C VAL A 517 16.99 -27.98 1.75
N PRO A 518 16.20 -26.92 1.47
CA PRO A 518 16.56 -25.98 0.42
C PRO A 518 17.86 -25.22 0.68
N THR A 519 18.11 -24.81 1.93
CA THR A 519 19.36 -24.12 2.31
C THR A 519 20.55 -25.08 2.23
N ALA A 520 20.39 -26.33 2.65
CA ALA A 520 21.44 -27.34 2.53
C ALA A 520 21.79 -27.62 1.06
N ALA A 521 20.79 -27.76 0.18
CA ALA A 521 20.98 -27.94 -1.25
C ALA A 521 21.73 -26.75 -1.87
N GLN A 522 21.29 -25.52 -1.62
CA GLN A 522 21.98 -24.30 -2.06
C GLN A 522 23.44 -24.28 -1.57
N GLY A 523 23.68 -24.73 -0.33
CA GLY A 523 25.02 -24.91 0.22
C GLY A 523 25.87 -25.90 -0.58
N LEU A 524 25.33 -27.07 -0.95
CA LEU A 524 26.03 -28.04 -1.82
C LEU A 524 26.44 -27.40 -3.14
N ARG A 525 25.52 -26.66 -3.78
CA ARG A 525 25.77 -25.97 -5.06
C ARG A 525 26.91 -24.95 -4.99
N ALA A 526 27.08 -24.30 -3.84
CA ALA A 526 28.11 -23.28 -3.61
C ALA A 526 29.51 -23.87 -3.37
N LEU A 527 29.63 -25.18 -3.12
CA LEU A 527 30.92 -25.85 -2.92
C LEU A 527 31.59 -26.18 -4.27
N PRO A 528 32.94 -26.17 -4.34
CA PRO A 528 33.66 -26.54 -5.56
C PRO A 528 33.31 -27.96 -6.03
N ARG A 529 33.02 -28.13 -7.33
CA ARG A 529 32.62 -29.44 -7.91
C ARG A 529 33.64 -30.54 -7.67
N ALA A 530 34.94 -30.22 -7.70
CA ALA A 530 36.01 -31.16 -7.43
C ALA A 530 35.98 -31.74 -5.99
N ALA A 531 35.29 -31.09 -5.07
CA ALA A 531 35.16 -31.52 -3.68
C ALA A 531 33.88 -32.32 -3.41
N TRP A 532 33.10 -32.69 -4.43
CA TRP A 532 31.86 -33.43 -4.29
C TRP A 532 32.17 -34.93 -4.25
N PRO A 533 32.10 -35.60 -3.08
CA PRO A 533 32.42 -37.03 -3.00
C PRO A 533 31.32 -37.83 -3.70
N THR A 534 31.68 -38.72 -4.63
CA THR A 534 30.73 -39.47 -5.47
C THR A 534 29.64 -40.18 -4.66
N GLU A 535 30.02 -40.84 -3.56
CA GLU A 535 29.08 -41.54 -2.68
C GLU A 535 28.12 -40.57 -1.98
N ALA A 536 28.63 -39.47 -1.42
CA ALA A 536 27.81 -38.46 -0.76
C ALA A 536 26.89 -37.74 -1.76
N ALA A 537 27.36 -37.48 -2.98
CA ALA A 537 26.56 -36.90 -4.06
C ALA A 537 25.37 -37.80 -4.44
N ALA A 538 25.60 -39.12 -4.49
CA ALA A 538 24.55 -40.10 -4.71
C ALA A 538 23.49 -40.10 -3.61
N ARG A 539 23.93 -40.07 -2.34
CA ARG A 539 23.03 -39.97 -1.18
C ARG A 539 22.22 -38.68 -1.20
N SER A 540 22.87 -37.54 -1.44
CA SER A 540 22.21 -36.24 -1.58
C SER A 540 21.15 -36.25 -2.69
N ALA A 541 21.47 -36.76 -3.88
CA ALA A 541 20.53 -36.83 -4.99
C ALA A 541 19.26 -37.61 -4.61
N ARG A 542 19.42 -38.81 -4.03
CA ARG A 542 18.30 -39.64 -3.58
C ARG A 542 17.47 -38.97 -2.48
N ALA A 543 18.12 -38.36 -1.51
CA ALA A 543 17.43 -37.68 -0.41
C ALA A 543 16.66 -36.42 -0.90
N LEU A 544 17.21 -35.65 -1.84
CA LEU A 544 16.52 -34.50 -2.43
C LEU A 544 15.30 -34.93 -3.26
N ILE A 545 15.36 -36.06 -3.98
CA ILE A 545 14.20 -36.60 -4.71
C ILE A 545 13.13 -37.08 -3.74
N ALA A 546 13.52 -37.76 -2.66
CA ALA A 546 12.60 -38.20 -1.62
C ALA A 546 11.90 -37.00 -0.95
N TRP A 547 12.64 -35.94 -0.65
CA TRP A 547 12.09 -34.68 -0.18
C TRP A 547 11.12 -34.09 -1.21
N ALA A 548 11.54 -33.99 -2.48
CA ALA A 548 10.76 -33.43 -3.57
C ALA A 548 9.42 -34.16 -3.80
N GLY A 549 9.41 -35.48 -3.62
CA GLY A 549 8.21 -36.31 -3.69
C GLY A 549 7.23 -36.07 -2.55
N LYS A 550 7.74 -35.75 -1.35
CA LYS A 550 6.94 -35.43 -0.15
C LYS A 550 6.44 -33.98 -0.13
N THR A 551 7.11 -33.06 -0.82
CA THR A 551 6.68 -31.65 -0.91
C THR A 551 5.29 -31.56 -1.52
N HIS A 552 4.41 -30.77 -0.90
CA HIS A 552 3.05 -30.59 -1.37
C HIS A 552 3.06 -29.95 -2.77
N THR A 553 2.15 -30.36 -3.65
CA THR A 553 2.17 -29.96 -5.07
C THR A 553 2.10 -28.45 -5.27
N SER A 554 1.42 -27.72 -4.37
CA SER A 554 1.34 -26.25 -4.39
C SER A 554 2.64 -25.52 -4.08
N GLU A 555 3.64 -26.20 -3.52
CA GLU A 555 4.94 -25.62 -3.17
C GLU A 555 6.01 -25.92 -4.23
N ARG A 556 5.71 -26.79 -5.20
CA ARG A 556 6.65 -27.29 -6.21
C ARG A 556 7.00 -26.29 -7.31
N THR A 557 6.37 -25.13 -7.31
CA THR A 557 6.69 -24.01 -8.20
C THR A 557 7.37 -22.85 -7.45
N SER A 558 7.56 -22.98 -6.14
CA SER A 558 8.34 -22.02 -5.37
C SER A 558 9.80 -22.01 -5.84
N ARG A 559 10.43 -20.84 -5.74
CA ARG A 559 11.85 -20.66 -6.08
C ARG A 559 12.73 -21.68 -5.34
N ASP A 560 12.51 -21.86 -4.05
CA ASP A 560 13.28 -22.79 -3.21
C ASP A 560 13.16 -24.23 -3.69
N TYR A 561 11.97 -24.68 -4.09
CA TYR A 561 11.79 -26.01 -4.66
C TYR A 561 12.54 -26.15 -5.99
N VAL A 562 12.32 -25.23 -6.92
CA VAL A 562 12.94 -25.30 -8.26
C VAL A 562 14.46 -25.32 -8.19
N GLU A 563 15.06 -24.44 -7.37
CA GLU A 563 16.51 -24.44 -7.15
C GLU A 563 16.99 -25.76 -6.54
N THR A 564 16.25 -26.33 -5.59
CA THR A 564 16.58 -27.62 -4.96
C THR A 564 16.54 -28.77 -5.97
N ILE A 565 15.54 -28.83 -6.85
CA ILE A 565 15.43 -29.86 -7.90
C ILE A 565 16.56 -29.74 -8.91
N GLN A 566 16.92 -28.54 -9.34
CA GLN A 566 18.07 -28.34 -10.23
C GLN A 566 19.35 -28.93 -9.63
N ILE A 567 19.54 -28.77 -8.32
CA ILE A 567 20.69 -29.32 -7.62
C ILE A 567 20.62 -30.85 -7.57
N ALA A 568 19.44 -31.42 -7.38
CA ALA A 568 19.25 -32.87 -7.49
C ALA A 568 19.58 -33.40 -8.89
N GLU A 569 19.20 -32.69 -9.96
CA GLU A 569 19.55 -33.03 -11.35
C GLU A 569 21.06 -32.96 -11.60
N GLU A 570 21.72 -31.92 -11.10
CA GLU A 570 23.17 -31.77 -11.21
C GLU A 570 23.91 -32.89 -10.47
N LEU A 571 23.46 -33.26 -9.26
CA LEU A 571 24.01 -34.37 -8.50
C LEU A 571 23.78 -35.72 -9.20
N ALA A 572 22.62 -35.90 -9.84
CA ALA A 572 22.32 -37.09 -10.63
C ALA A 572 23.29 -37.27 -11.80
N GLY A 573 23.85 -36.19 -12.35
CA GLY A 573 24.89 -36.24 -13.38
C GLY A 573 26.19 -36.94 -12.94
N SER A 574 26.39 -37.13 -11.63
CA SER A 574 27.54 -37.84 -11.06
C SER A 574 27.30 -39.35 -10.84
N LEU A 575 26.11 -39.85 -11.20
CA LEU A 575 25.70 -41.25 -11.03
C LEU A 575 25.87 -42.07 -12.31
N PRO A 576 25.90 -43.42 -12.22
CA PRO A 576 25.82 -44.30 -13.38
C PRO A 576 24.63 -43.95 -14.27
N ALA A 577 24.80 -44.05 -15.59
CA ALA A 577 23.84 -43.56 -16.58
C ALA A 577 22.40 -44.09 -16.36
N ALA A 578 22.25 -45.35 -15.97
CA ALA A 578 20.93 -45.95 -15.70
C ALA A 578 20.24 -45.34 -14.46
N GLU A 579 21.00 -45.04 -13.39
CA GLU A 579 20.46 -44.43 -12.18
C GLU A 579 20.14 -42.95 -12.41
N ALA A 580 21.04 -42.23 -13.09
CA ALA A 580 20.82 -40.84 -13.49
C ALA A 580 19.53 -40.68 -14.33
N GLU A 581 19.27 -41.62 -15.24
CA GLU A 581 18.07 -41.63 -16.07
C GLU A 581 16.79 -41.86 -15.26
N GLY A 582 16.79 -42.83 -14.32
CA GLY A 582 15.66 -43.05 -13.42
C GLY A 582 15.35 -41.83 -12.54
N ILE A 583 16.38 -41.11 -12.09
CA ILE A 583 16.23 -39.86 -11.36
C ILE A 583 15.60 -38.77 -12.23
N ARG A 584 16.11 -38.57 -13.45
CA ARG A 584 15.55 -37.56 -14.37
C ARG A 584 14.08 -37.84 -14.67
N GLN A 585 13.70 -39.10 -14.88
CA GLN A 585 12.31 -39.48 -15.10
C GLN A 585 11.43 -39.18 -13.88
N THR A 586 11.93 -39.47 -12.68
CA THR A 586 11.21 -39.16 -11.43
C THR A 586 11.02 -37.66 -11.29
N LEU A 587 12.08 -36.86 -11.48
CA LEU A 587 12.04 -35.41 -11.37
C LEU A 587 11.13 -34.78 -12.43
N ALA A 588 11.18 -35.26 -13.67
CA ALA A 588 10.25 -34.86 -14.73
C ALA A 588 8.79 -35.13 -14.34
N GLY A 589 8.53 -36.24 -13.67
CA GLY A 589 7.21 -36.57 -13.11
C GLY A 589 6.80 -35.72 -11.90
N LEU A 590 7.72 -35.03 -11.22
CA LEU A 590 7.41 -34.16 -10.08
C LEU A 590 7.19 -32.69 -10.48
N ARG A 591 7.61 -32.31 -11.70
CA ARG A 591 7.41 -30.96 -12.25
C ARG A 591 5.92 -30.63 -12.36
N VAL A 592 5.60 -29.40 -12.02
CA VAL A 592 4.26 -28.82 -12.18
C VAL A 592 4.31 -27.89 -13.38
N SER A 593 3.47 -28.13 -14.39
CA SER A 593 3.40 -27.24 -15.55
C SER A 593 2.82 -25.90 -15.15
N VAL A 594 3.43 -24.80 -15.61
CA VAL A 594 2.95 -23.43 -15.36
C VAL A 594 2.58 -22.79 -16.70
N PHE A 595 1.37 -22.28 -16.79
CA PHE A 595 0.87 -21.56 -17.95
C PHE A 595 0.63 -20.10 -17.59
N VAL A 596 0.92 -19.17 -18.49
CA VAL A 596 0.58 -17.75 -18.30
C VAL A 596 -0.58 -17.43 -19.23
N VAL A 597 -1.65 -16.86 -18.67
CA VAL A 597 -2.82 -16.41 -19.40
C VAL A 597 -3.02 -14.94 -19.09
N ARG A 598 -3.21 -14.12 -20.13
CA ARG A 598 -3.46 -12.69 -19.99
C ARG A 598 -4.82 -12.30 -20.53
N ALA A 599 -5.46 -11.35 -19.86
CA ALA A 599 -6.52 -10.60 -20.51
C ALA A 599 -5.90 -9.74 -21.64
N VAL A 600 -6.54 -9.71 -22.81
CA VAL A 600 -6.12 -8.84 -23.91
C VAL A 600 -6.85 -7.51 -23.75
N VAL A 601 -6.05 -6.44 -23.61
CA VAL A 601 -6.51 -5.07 -23.35
C VAL A 601 -7.60 -4.68 -24.36
N GLU A 602 -8.77 -4.31 -23.86
CA GLU A 602 -9.94 -3.84 -24.62
C GLU A 602 -10.60 -4.88 -25.55
N GLU A 603 -10.20 -6.16 -25.51
CA GLU A 603 -10.72 -7.20 -26.41
C GLU A 603 -11.62 -8.25 -25.73
N MET A 604 -11.83 -8.18 -24.41
CA MET A 604 -12.68 -9.11 -23.63
C MET A 604 -12.42 -10.60 -23.95
N ARG A 605 -11.14 -10.97 -24.09
CA ARG A 605 -10.70 -12.34 -24.34
C ARG A 605 -9.38 -12.63 -23.64
N TYR A 606 -9.06 -13.92 -23.52
CA TYR A 606 -7.73 -14.36 -23.13
C TYR A 606 -6.77 -14.40 -24.33
N ASP A 607 -5.48 -14.16 -24.09
CA ASP A 607 -4.42 -14.30 -25.10
C ASP A 607 -4.17 -15.76 -25.50
N THR A 608 -4.44 -16.66 -24.56
CA THR A 608 -4.27 -18.10 -24.68
C THR A 608 -5.65 -18.70 -24.94
N PRO A 609 -5.91 -19.30 -26.13
CA PRO A 609 -7.21 -19.90 -26.43
C PRO A 609 -7.31 -21.35 -25.94
N ARG A 610 -6.17 -22.00 -25.67
CA ARG A 610 -6.11 -23.42 -25.28
C ARG A 610 -4.91 -23.73 -24.41
N ILE A 611 -5.16 -24.46 -23.33
CA ILE A 611 -4.16 -25.11 -22.47
C ILE A 611 -4.35 -26.61 -22.59
N VAL A 612 -3.27 -27.39 -22.65
CA VAL A 612 -3.31 -28.87 -22.69
C VAL A 612 -2.50 -29.41 -21.53
N VAL A 613 -3.12 -30.23 -20.68
CA VAL A 613 -2.51 -30.75 -19.44
C VAL A 613 -2.67 -32.27 -19.32
N PRO A 614 -1.73 -32.94 -18.63
CA PRO A 614 -1.87 -34.36 -18.37
C PRO A 614 -2.98 -34.65 -17.35
N ALA A 615 -3.82 -35.64 -17.62
CA ALA A 615 -4.86 -36.09 -16.70
C ALA A 615 -4.27 -36.51 -15.34
N GLY A 616 -4.85 -36.03 -14.25
CA GLY A 616 -4.45 -36.40 -12.90
C GLY A 616 -3.16 -35.75 -12.39
N ARG A 617 -2.56 -34.80 -13.14
CA ARG A 617 -1.32 -34.11 -12.76
C ARG A 617 -1.59 -32.67 -12.32
N PRO A 618 -0.88 -32.17 -11.29
CA PRO A 618 -0.99 -30.78 -10.88
C PRO A 618 -0.42 -29.84 -11.96
N PHE A 619 -1.04 -28.67 -12.09
CA PHE A 619 -0.54 -27.57 -12.93
C PHE A 619 -1.00 -26.22 -12.35
N GLU A 620 -0.35 -25.14 -12.79
CA GLU A 620 -0.69 -23.78 -12.38
C GLU A 620 -1.00 -22.90 -13.59
N ILE A 621 -1.90 -21.94 -13.40
CA ILE A 621 -2.18 -20.88 -14.36
C ILE A 621 -1.88 -19.55 -13.66
N ILE A 622 -0.86 -18.82 -14.13
CA ILE A 622 -0.65 -17.42 -13.77
C ILE A 622 -1.60 -16.60 -14.62
N PHE A 623 -2.61 -16.03 -14.00
CA PHE A 623 -3.50 -15.08 -14.64
C PHE A 623 -2.97 -13.67 -14.39
N ASP A 624 -2.81 -12.89 -15.46
CA ASP A 624 -2.30 -11.52 -15.43
C ASP A 624 -3.31 -10.60 -16.13
N ASN A 625 -3.70 -9.53 -15.45
CA ASN A 625 -4.70 -8.60 -15.96
C ASN A 625 -4.07 -7.24 -16.29
N PRO A 626 -3.57 -7.03 -17.52
CA PRO A 626 -3.10 -5.71 -17.95
C PRO A 626 -4.24 -4.76 -18.33
N ASP A 627 -5.49 -5.23 -18.40
CA ASP A 627 -6.65 -4.45 -18.83
C ASP A 627 -7.12 -3.48 -17.73
N VAL A 628 -7.70 -2.35 -18.14
CA VAL A 628 -8.36 -1.38 -17.26
C VAL A 628 -9.58 -2.02 -16.59
N MET A 629 -10.21 -3.00 -17.24
CA MET A 629 -11.36 -3.72 -16.71
C MET A 629 -10.94 -4.87 -15.78
N PRO A 630 -11.65 -5.11 -14.66
CA PRO A 630 -11.34 -6.24 -13.80
C PRO A 630 -11.78 -7.56 -14.41
N HIS A 631 -10.94 -8.58 -14.27
CA HIS A 631 -11.19 -9.93 -14.79
C HIS A 631 -10.83 -10.99 -13.76
N ASN A 632 -11.48 -12.15 -13.83
CA ASN A 632 -11.11 -13.35 -13.10
C ASN A 632 -11.00 -14.52 -14.08
N LEU A 633 -10.37 -15.62 -13.65
CA LEU A 633 -10.27 -16.86 -14.41
C LEU A 633 -10.83 -18.01 -13.57
N VAL A 634 -11.90 -18.64 -14.06
CA VAL A 634 -12.61 -19.75 -13.39
C VAL A 634 -12.55 -20.99 -14.27
N VAL A 635 -11.99 -22.09 -13.74
CA VAL A 635 -11.97 -23.40 -14.41
C VAL A 635 -13.25 -24.16 -14.06
N VAL A 636 -13.99 -24.60 -15.07
CA VAL A 636 -15.29 -25.25 -14.93
C VAL A 636 -15.30 -26.67 -15.49
N LYS A 637 -16.22 -27.51 -14.99
CA LYS A 637 -16.47 -28.86 -15.52
C LYS A 637 -16.89 -28.82 -17.01
N PRO A 638 -16.71 -29.92 -17.76
CA PRO A 638 -17.08 -29.96 -19.17
C PRO A 638 -18.55 -29.62 -19.40
N GLY A 639 -18.83 -28.70 -20.31
CA GLY A 639 -20.19 -28.31 -20.70
C GLY A 639 -20.96 -27.45 -19.69
N THR A 640 -20.33 -26.96 -18.62
CA THR A 640 -21.03 -26.20 -17.56
C THR A 640 -20.78 -24.68 -17.62
N ARG A 641 -20.01 -24.18 -18.60
CA ARG A 641 -19.68 -22.75 -18.73
C ARG A 641 -20.91 -21.84 -18.70
N GLU A 642 -21.93 -22.13 -19.50
CA GLU A 642 -23.14 -21.31 -19.57
C GLU A 642 -23.90 -21.27 -18.24
N LYS A 643 -24.02 -22.42 -17.57
CA LYS A 643 -24.64 -22.52 -16.24
C LYS A 643 -23.88 -21.70 -15.20
N VAL A 644 -22.56 -21.85 -15.14
CA VAL A 644 -21.69 -21.11 -14.20
C VAL A 644 -21.70 -19.61 -14.51
N GLY A 645 -21.58 -19.24 -15.78
CA GLY A 645 -21.62 -17.84 -16.23
C GLY A 645 -22.93 -17.15 -15.90
N THR A 646 -24.07 -17.81 -16.18
CA THR A 646 -25.42 -17.29 -15.87
C THR A 646 -25.62 -17.15 -14.36
N ALA A 647 -25.17 -18.12 -13.56
CA ALA A 647 -25.24 -18.03 -12.10
C ALA A 647 -24.40 -16.87 -11.56
N ALA A 648 -23.18 -16.66 -12.10
CA ALA A 648 -22.29 -15.57 -11.69
C ALA A 648 -22.88 -14.18 -11.97
N MET A 649 -23.69 -14.02 -13.02
CA MET A 649 -24.37 -12.76 -13.34
C MET A 649 -25.36 -12.30 -12.26
N THR A 650 -25.84 -13.23 -11.40
CA THR A 650 -26.75 -12.89 -10.31
C THR A 650 -26.03 -12.44 -9.03
N LEU A 651 -24.70 -12.55 -9.00
CA LEU A 651 -23.88 -12.20 -7.85
C LEU A 651 -23.51 -10.72 -7.85
N THR A 652 -23.41 -10.16 -6.66
CA THR A 652 -22.86 -8.82 -6.40
C THR A 652 -21.39 -8.93 -5.95
N PRO A 653 -20.57 -7.85 -6.05
CA PRO A 653 -19.19 -7.86 -5.60
C PRO A 653 -18.97 -8.32 -4.15
N ASP A 654 -19.94 -8.05 -3.26
CA ASP A 654 -19.85 -8.39 -1.84
C ASP A 654 -20.29 -9.83 -1.53
N GLN A 655 -20.93 -10.50 -2.49
CA GLN A 655 -21.28 -11.93 -2.39
C GLN A 655 -20.06 -12.78 -2.74
N LEU A 656 -19.14 -12.81 -1.79
CA LEU A 656 -17.91 -13.58 -1.90
C LEU A 656 -18.19 -15.07 -1.67
N ASP A 657 -17.45 -15.92 -2.38
CA ASP A 657 -17.44 -17.35 -2.08
C ASP A 657 -16.73 -17.65 -0.74
N ALA A 658 -16.71 -18.93 -0.35
CA ALA A 658 -16.07 -19.37 0.89
C ALA A 658 -14.55 -19.06 0.98
N ARG A 659 -13.92 -18.63 -0.11
CA ARG A 659 -12.50 -18.22 -0.16
C ARG A 659 -12.33 -16.71 -0.36
N GLY A 660 -13.41 -15.93 -0.22
CA GLY A 660 -13.37 -14.47 -0.34
C GLY A 660 -13.28 -13.95 -1.78
N ARG A 661 -13.71 -14.74 -2.78
CA ARG A 661 -13.63 -14.37 -4.21
C ARG A 661 -14.98 -13.87 -4.73
N ALA A 662 -14.98 -12.71 -5.39
CA ALA A 662 -16.16 -12.13 -6.01
C ALA A 662 -16.52 -12.82 -7.34
N PHE A 663 -17.81 -12.85 -7.67
CA PHE A 663 -18.36 -13.39 -8.92
C PHE A 663 -18.03 -14.85 -9.21
N VAL A 664 -17.78 -15.66 -8.16
CA VAL A 664 -17.60 -17.11 -8.28
C VAL A 664 -18.82 -17.80 -7.65
N PRO A 665 -19.72 -18.41 -8.45
CA PRO A 665 -20.92 -19.03 -7.92
C PRO A 665 -20.59 -20.29 -7.12
N ALA A 666 -21.38 -20.52 -6.07
CA ALA A 666 -21.30 -21.76 -5.28
C ALA A 666 -21.80 -22.95 -6.12
N GLY A 667 -21.09 -24.08 -6.01
CA GLY A 667 -21.49 -25.32 -6.66
C GLY A 667 -20.29 -26.18 -7.07
N GLU A 668 -20.55 -27.44 -7.36
CA GLU A 668 -19.51 -28.40 -7.73
C GLU A 668 -19.00 -28.24 -9.18
N ASP A 669 -19.60 -27.35 -9.96
CA ASP A 669 -19.23 -27.12 -11.37
C ASP A 669 -17.97 -26.23 -11.51
N VAL A 670 -17.61 -25.48 -10.47
CA VAL A 670 -16.39 -24.69 -10.39
C VAL A 670 -15.28 -25.54 -9.77
N LEU A 671 -14.21 -25.78 -10.54
CA LEU A 671 -13.08 -26.62 -10.11
C LEU A 671 -11.99 -25.79 -9.43
N ALA A 672 -11.74 -24.58 -9.95
CA ALA A 672 -10.77 -23.63 -9.41
C ALA A 672 -11.11 -22.22 -9.90
N ALA A 673 -10.74 -21.18 -9.14
CA ALA A 673 -10.95 -19.79 -9.54
C ALA A 673 -9.87 -18.86 -8.96
N THR A 674 -9.45 -17.84 -9.71
CA THR A 674 -8.72 -16.69 -9.16
C THR A 674 -9.68 -15.76 -8.41
N LYS A 675 -9.13 -14.76 -7.72
CA LYS A 675 -9.86 -13.55 -7.37
C LYS A 675 -10.18 -12.76 -8.64
N LEU A 676 -11.06 -11.78 -8.47
CA LEU A 676 -11.21 -10.71 -9.43
C LEU A 676 -9.97 -9.80 -9.34
N LEU A 677 -9.21 -9.73 -10.43
CA LEU A 677 -7.97 -8.98 -10.52
C LEU A 677 -8.25 -7.61 -11.14
N GLU A 678 -7.79 -6.56 -10.45
CA GLU A 678 -7.78 -5.19 -10.98
C GLU A 678 -6.59 -5.00 -11.96
N THR A 679 -6.53 -3.85 -12.62
CA THR A 679 -5.48 -3.51 -13.58
C THR A 679 -4.08 -3.65 -12.98
N GLY A 680 -3.20 -4.33 -13.72
CA GLY A 680 -1.81 -4.60 -13.36
C GLY A 680 -1.63 -5.65 -12.26
N GLN A 681 -2.71 -6.31 -11.81
CA GLN A 681 -2.63 -7.41 -10.86
C GLN A 681 -2.43 -8.76 -11.56
N SER A 682 -1.76 -9.67 -10.86
CA SER A 682 -1.59 -11.06 -11.28
C SER A 682 -1.81 -12.01 -10.11
N GLU A 683 -2.36 -13.19 -10.39
CA GLU A 683 -2.56 -14.26 -9.42
C GLU A 683 -2.28 -15.63 -10.03
N THR A 684 -1.65 -16.52 -9.25
CA THR A 684 -1.41 -17.92 -9.64
C THR A 684 -2.55 -18.81 -9.16
N LEU A 685 -3.36 -19.29 -10.09
CA LEU A 685 -4.35 -20.34 -9.87
C LEU A 685 -3.69 -21.72 -9.84
N ARG A 686 -3.78 -22.42 -8.72
CA ARG A 686 -3.20 -23.76 -8.54
C ARG A 686 -4.27 -24.84 -8.70
N LEU A 687 -4.08 -25.76 -9.65
CA LEU A 687 -4.93 -26.93 -9.82
C LEU A 687 -4.20 -28.18 -9.32
N PRO A 688 -4.62 -28.79 -8.20
CA PRO A 688 -4.00 -30.01 -7.71
C PRO A 688 -4.36 -31.19 -8.62
N GLY A 689 -3.50 -32.20 -8.70
CA GLY A 689 -3.69 -33.33 -9.63
C GLY A 689 -4.95 -34.17 -9.36
N ASN A 690 -5.56 -34.08 -8.18
CA ASN A 690 -6.86 -34.70 -7.90
C ASN A 690 -8.06 -33.89 -8.40
N ALA A 691 -7.90 -32.61 -8.76
CA ALA A 691 -9.00 -31.76 -9.22
C ALA A 691 -9.53 -32.20 -10.58
N ILE A 692 -8.66 -32.70 -11.46
CA ILE A 692 -9.04 -33.08 -12.83
C ILE A 692 -8.36 -34.39 -13.25
N ARG A 693 -9.07 -35.52 -13.06
CA ARG A 693 -8.57 -36.88 -13.36
C ARG A 693 -9.13 -37.48 -14.64
N THR A 694 -10.27 -36.98 -15.10
CA THR A 694 -10.96 -37.50 -16.28
C THR A 694 -10.45 -36.78 -17.52
N GLU A 695 -10.12 -37.53 -18.57
CA GLU A 695 -9.81 -36.93 -19.87
C GLU A 695 -11.05 -36.23 -20.42
N GLY A 696 -10.86 -35.08 -21.06
CA GLY A 696 -11.98 -34.32 -21.58
C GLY A 696 -11.62 -32.88 -21.91
N GLU A 697 -12.60 -32.18 -22.46
CA GLU A 697 -12.53 -30.77 -22.81
C GLU A 697 -13.22 -29.96 -21.71
N TYR A 698 -12.40 -29.37 -20.85
CA TYR A 698 -12.81 -28.42 -19.82
C TYR A 698 -12.69 -27.00 -20.38
N GLU A 699 -13.19 -26.02 -19.63
CA GLU A 699 -13.11 -24.61 -20.02
C GLU A 699 -12.58 -23.78 -18.85
N TYR A 700 -11.85 -22.71 -19.16
CA TYR A 700 -11.64 -21.60 -18.23
C TYR A 700 -12.33 -20.36 -18.76
N VAL A 701 -13.01 -19.64 -17.89
CA VAL A 701 -13.94 -18.56 -18.26
C VAL A 701 -13.83 -17.39 -17.30
N CYS A 702 -14.00 -16.18 -17.81
CA CYS A 702 -14.23 -15.01 -16.97
C CYS A 702 -15.70 -14.96 -16.54
N THR A 703 -15.95 -14.98 -15.24
CA THR A 703 -17.31 -14.94 -14.67
C THR A 703 -17.68 -13.56 -14.15
N PHE A 704 -16.85 -12.53 -14.39
CA PHE A 704 -17.27 -11.16 -14.21
C PHE A 704 -18.54 -10.89 -15.06
N PRO A 705 -19.54 -10.16 -14.53
CA PRO A 705 -20.86 -10.11 -15.16
C PRO A 705 -20.83 -9.73 -16.64
N GLY A 706 -21.37 -10.61 -17.49
CA GLY A 706 -21.45 -10.44 -18.94
C GLY A 706 -20.26 -10.95 -19.75
N HIS A 707 -19.12 -11.30 -19.12
CA HIS A 707 -17.90 -11.67 -19.86
C HIS A 707 -17.89 -13.13 -20.35
N TRP A 708 -18.60 -14.02 -19.66
CA TRP A 708 -18.48 -15.47 -19.86
C TRP A 708 -18.84 -15.97 -21.27
N THR A 709 -19.62 -15.18 -22.02
CA THR A 709 -20.06 -15.50 -23.38
C THR A 709 -18.90 -15.45 -24.38
N VAL A 710 -17.98 -14.50 -24.21
CA VAL A 710 -16.88 -14.21 -25.15
C VAL A 710 -15.49 -14.44 -24.55
N MET A 711 -15.33 -14.32 -23.23
CA MET A 711 -14.04 -14.38 -22.54
C MET A 711 -13.81 -15.75 -21.89
N TRP A 712 -13.41 -16.73 -22.70
CA TRP A 712 -13.13 -18.09 -22.26
C TRP A 712 -12.09 -18.77 -23.16
N GLY A 713 -11.53 -19.89 -22.69
CA GLY A 713 -10.62 -20.73 -23.44
C GLY A 713 -10.74 -22.20 -23.03
N LYS A 714 -10.13 -23.07 -23.83
CA LYS A 714 -10.22 -24.53 -23.67
C LYS A 714 -9.11 -25.06 -22.76
N LEU A 715 -9.47 -25.88 -21.78
CA LEU A 715 -8.53 -26.67 -20.99
C LEU A 715 -8.68 -28.14 -21.38
N ILE A 716 -7.77 -28.63 -22.20
CA ILE A 716 -7.77 -30.03 -22.64
C ILE A 716 -7.02 -30.88 -21.65
N VAL A 717 -7.68 -31.92 -21.17
CA VAL A 717 -7.09 -32.88 -20.25
C VAL A 717 -6.95 -34.21 -20.97
N THR A 718 -5.72 -34.71 -21.08
CA THR A 718 -5.43 -35.96 -21.78
C THR A 718 -4.31 -36.73 -21.10
N LYS A 719 -4.24 -38.05 -21.26
CA LYS A 719 -3.11 -38.86 -20.79
C LYS A 719 -1.85 -38.65 -21.63
N ASN A 720 -1.99 -38.22 -22.89
CA ASN A 720 -0.86 -38.00 -23.80
C ASN A 720 -0.92 -36.61 -24.45
N VAL A 721 -0.34 -35.63 -23.75
CA VAL A 721 -0.31 -34.22 -24.18
C VAL A 721 0.40 -34.06 -25.52
N GLU A 722 1.53 -34.75 -25.73
CA GLU A 722 2.33 -34.64 -26.95
C GLU A 722 1.57 -35.15 -28.17
N ALA A 723 0.94 -36.31 -28.07
CA ALA A 723 0.10 -36.85 -29.14
C ALA A 723 -1.09 -35.94 -29.46
N TYR A 724 -1.75 -35.38 -28.43
CA TYR A 724 -2.85 -34.44 -28.64
C TYR A 724 -2.40 -33.17 -29.36
N LEU A 725 -1.30 -32.55 -28.93
CA LEU A 725 -0.76 -31.34 -29.53
C LEU A 725 -0.32 -31.58 -30.98
N LYS A 726 0.29 -32.74 -31.28
CA LYS A 726 0.69 -33.13 -32.64
C LYS A 726 -0.52 -33.33 -33.56
N ALA A 727 -1.59 -33.95 -33.06
CA ALA A 727 -2.81 -34.18 -33.83
C ALA A 727 -3.66 -32.91 -33.99
N ASN A 728 -3.53 -31.94 -33.08
CA ASN A 728 -4.35 -30.73 -33.04
C ASN A 728 -3.47 -29.47 -32.94
N PRO A 729 -2.70 -29.11 -33.98
CA PRO A 729 -1.90 -27.88 -33.97
C PRO A 729 -2.81 -26.65 -33.79
N LEU A 730 -2.34 -25.62 -33.07
CA LEU A 730 -3.05 -24.35 -32.99
C LEU A 730 -3.07 -23.71 -34.39
N ALA A 731 -4.25 -23.31 -34.87
CA ALA A 731 -4.35 -22.58 -36.13
C ALA A 731 -3.64 -21.22 -35.98
N VAL A 732 -2.70 -20.93 -36.89
CA VAL A 732 -2.07 -19.61 -36.98
C VAL A 732 -3.13 -18.63 -37.51
N PRO A 733 -3.45 -17.52 -36.83
CA PRO A 733 -4.35 -16.52 -37.39
C PRO A 733 -3.77 -16.00 -38.70
N ALA A 734 -4.59 -15.97 -39.76
CA ALA A 734 -4.19 -15.41 -41.04
C ALA A 734 -3.73 -13.95 -40.84
N SER A 735 -2.59 -13.60 -41.45
CA SER A 735 -2.09 -12.21 -41.44
C SER A 735 -3.19 -11.27 -41.97
N PRO A 736 -3.44 -10.12 -41.32
CA PRO A 736 -4.38 -9.14 -41.85
C PRO A 736 -3.88 -8.66 -43.22
N ALA A 737 -4.76 -8.70 -44.21
CA ALA A 737 -4.47 -8.20 -45.55
C ALA A 737 -3.99 -6.75 -45.46
N ALA A 738 -2.91 -6.42 -46.18
CA ALA A 738 -2.33 -5.09 -46.23
C ALA A 738 -3.40 -4.04 -46.60
N PRO A 739 -3.40 -2.86 -45.97
CA PRO A 739 -4.35 -1.81 -46.29
C PRO A 739 -4.17 -1.38 -47.75
N THR A 740 -5.26 -1.38 -48.50
CA THR A 740 -5.33 -0.80 -49.84
C THR A 740 -4.98 0.69 -49.78
N ALA A 741 -4.10 1.12 -50.67
CA ALA A 741 -3.61 2.48 -50.76
C ALA A 741 -4.76 3.50 -50.93
N PRO A 742 -4.66 4.71 -50.34
CA PRO A 742 -5.69 5.73 -50.47
C PRO A 742 -5.74 6.26 -51.91
N ALA A 743 -6.94 6.33 -52.47
CA ALA A 743 -7.20 6.93 -53.76
C ALA A 743 -6.80 8.41 -53.76
N ALA A 744 -6.04 8.82 -54.78
CA ALA A 744 -5.66 10.20 -55.01
C ALA A 744 -6.91 11.04 -55.33
N HIS A 745 -7.22 12.02 -54.47
CA HIS A 745 -8.16 13.07 -54.81
C HIS A 745 -7.49 14.05 -55.77
N GLY A 746 -7.94 14.03 -57.03
CA GLY A 746 -7.67 15.07 -58.00
C GLY A 746 -8.35 16.37 -57.56
N HIS A 747 -7.56 17.45 -57.52
CA HIS A 747 -8.07 18.81 -57.50
C HIS A 747 -8.73 19.11 -58.85
N ASP A 748 -10.05 19.22 -58.88
CA ASP A 748 -10.73 19.97 -59.93
C ASP A 748 -10.99 21.40 -59.46
N LYS A 749 -10.60 22.32 -60.34
CA LYS A 749 -10.88 23.75 -60.30
C LYS A 749 -12.36 23.94 -60.60
N HIS A 750 -13.07 24.70 -59.75
CA HIS A 750 -13.93 25.83 -60.15
C HIS A 750 -14.44 26.58 -58.92
#